data_AF-A0A9X2D446-F1
#
_entry.id   AF-A0A9X2D446-F1
#
_cell.length_a   1.000
_cell.length_b   1.000
_cell.length_c   1.000
_cell.angle_alpha   90.00
_cell.angle_beta   90.00
_cell.angle_gamma   90.00
#
_symmetry.space_group_name_H-M   'P 1'
#
loop_
_entity.id
_entity.type
_entity.pdbx_description
1 polymer ?
#
loop_
_entity_poly.entity_id
_entity_poly.type
_entity_poly.pdbx_seq_one_letter_code
_entity_poly.pdbx_strand_id
1 'polypeptide(L)'
;MRIQLTDIFAKDKNGKFLKDNDGVFLLNPKKLPGAKRPISSFQDLLDTLDRVTSISDDPDVTTATKKTYVKELTKLLLRELQEHLKKTKADWHDDKFNPKIYIVAKQLEALAYLTGEVEYIRKYILPIGKEPDDKEVMLFPNLEPIKCDYQKYEETNFLDNDSELAFSNFERELLTVQMILRVLNPRFINQRHEQVCGVNAFVHNIAIFNPLQYVEMVGSLAETGEVDIQKLSFKRGSLKVKVTKSITDKQPAGEDLEEIRDVDHVILNGIRASENALMSYDQESSEVGKQLFGVTTSKELKSWMKQSSFHNVQNIPIHDRDSIKQLGQLIQDGYMVGFLGTATLANIIITPEDDLPAEQNKISQAMDGHFFVINNIEYDEQNDNVKIRILTWGEQSEATIPFKVWEAHKGVIGGATVGQTPYAAFLMRAKVKQMSTESTFCSPEVYCMYVKNIISGNSEYKEIQHMIDDAYKHTNGQTWMESAQKIQDYIEGLPKEKRPKDVPHPISLIPSVTPEVIDEFNRIHKMENRGEKIEALKKMGVKDNIEVQRQLVALYAQEGRWPKIKELFTSVPSYREINRTIMKESLQMGCNRAETTGVSVPQDIISLIKENTLLKAEDLVNYLSDITGLPKGGAFTYGIKGRLLEVVNIRRMEEGKDKVDTLQNFKLDKKDVVNFVSLLDREIHKSNPAHLGMNNPKLNEFCDSLIDHFEKGIVQPISELHGAHKKSFFQKMGEFFLKIASIISDNVISKNINSTIDYKSQFANMKESSEEVIVNNDLAANRY
;
A
#
# COMPACT_ATOMS: atom_id res chain seq x y z
N MET A 1 15.91 -22.71 -44.58
CA MET A 1 16.37 -21.46 -45.23
C MET A 1 16.62 -20.45 -44.12
N ARG A 2 17.89 -20.17 -43.80
CA ARG A 2 18.32 -19.13 -42.85
C ARG A 2 17.69 -17.79 -43.21
N ILE A 3 17.17 -17.10 -42.19
CA ILE A 3 16.75 -15.71 -42.30
C ILE A 3 17.87 -14.87 -41.73
N GLN A 4 18.42 -13.97 -42.55
CA GLN A 4 19.47 -13.06 -42.14
C GLN A 4 18.84 -11.73 -41.70
N LEU A 5 19.49 -10.99 -40.79
CA LEU A 5 19.01 -9.66 -40.43
C LEU A 5 18.90 -8.75 -41.68
N THR A 6 19.83 -8.86 -42.62
CA THR A 6 19.80 -8.04 -43.85
C THR A 6 18.60 -8.30 -44.76
N ASP A 7 17.89 -9.42 -44.59
CA ASP A 7 16.69 -9.73 -45.36
C ASP A 7 15.47 -8.93 -44.89
N ILE A 8 15.50 -8.47 -43.62
CA ILE A 8 14.44 -7.66 -43.01
C ILE A 8 14.40 -6.25 -43.60
N PHE A 9 15.53 -5.75 -44.12
CA PHE A 9 15.61 -4.41 -44.68
C PHE A 9 15.26 -4.39 -46.17
N ALA A 10 14.53 -3.35 -46.59
CA ALA A 10 14.20 -3.13 -47.99
C ALA A 10 15.46 -2.71 -48.76
N LYS A 11 15.61 -3.26 -49.98
CA LYS A 11 16.68 -2.95 -50.91
C LYS A 11 16.11 -2.46 -52.23
N ASP A 12 16.80 -1.52 -52.89
CA ASP A 12 16.48 -1.10 -54.25
C ASP A 12 16.85 -2.18 -55.28
N LYS A 13 16.60 -1.91 -56.56
CA LYS A 13 16.93 -2.82 -57.67
C LYS A 13 18.43 -3.10 -57.82
N ASN A 14 19.29 -2.28 -57.22
CA ASN A 14 20.75 -2.42 -57.24
C ASN A 14 21.26 -3.06 -55.94
N GLY A 15 20.37 -3.51 -55.05
CA GLY A 15 20.74 -4.12 -53.77
C GLY A 15 21.08 -3.12 -52.66
N LYS A 16 20.91 -1.81 -52.87
CA LYS A 16 21.19 -0.78 -51.87
C LYS A 16 20.04 -0.66 -50.87
N PHE A 17 20.34 -0.62 -49.57
CA PHE A 17 19.31 -0.43 -48.55
C PHE A 17 18.56 0.89 -48.72
N LEU A 18 17.23 0.80 -48.69
CA LEU A 18 16.35 1.94 -48.72
C LEU A 18 16.27 2.57 -47.33
N LYS A 19 16.28 3.89 -47.27
CA LYS A 19 16.19 4.70 -46.05
C LYS A 19 14.99 5.63 -46.12
N ASP A 20 14.43 5.96 -44.97
CA ASP A 20 13.46 7.05 -44.83
C ASP A 20 14.14 8.43 -44.79
N ASN A 21 13.34 9.47 -44.56
CA ASN A 21 13.79 10.85 -44.48
C ASN A 21 14.70 11.13 -43.26
N ASP A 22 14.63 10.29 -42.23
CA ASP A 22 15.48 10.37 -41.03
C ASP A 22 16.76 9.52 -41.19
N GLY A 23 16.94 8.89 -42.34
CA GLY A 23 18.11 8.08 -42.67
C GLY A 23 18.10 6.67 -42.10
N VAL A 24 16.96 6.19 -41.56
CA VAL A 24 16.78 4.86 -40.97
C VAL A 24 16.35 3.87 -42.05
N PHE A 25 16.83 2.62 -41.99
CA PHE A 25 16.44 1.58 -42.94
C PHE A 25 14.93 1.31 -42.94
N LEU A 26 14.38 1.08 -44.13
CA LEU A 26 12.98 0.67 -44.33
C LEU A 26 12.82 -0.85 -44.20
N LEU A 27 11.65 -1.30 -43.73
CA LEU A 27 11.31 -2.73 -43.70
C LEU A 27 11.05 -3.26 -45.11
N ASN A 28 11.51 -4.47 -45.37
CA ASN A 28 11.24 -5.21 -46.60
C ASN A 28 9.73 -5.52 -46.68
N PRO A 29 9.02 -5.00 -47.69
CA PRO A 29 7.57 -5.20 -47.80
C PRO A 29 7.19 -6.63 -48.23
N LYS A 30 8.18 -7.45 -48.63
CA LYS A 30 7.93 -8.82 -49.10
C LYS A 30 7.80 -9.78 -47.92
N LYS A 31 7.00 -10.83 -48.14
CA LYS A 31 6.93 -11.97 -47.23
C LYS A 31 8.28 -12.69 -47.22
N LEU A 32 8.89 -12.80 -46.03
CA LEU A 32 10.14 -13.52 -45.84
C LEU A 32 9.91 -15.04 -45.81
N PRO A 33 10.93 -15.84 -46.16
CA PRO A 33 10.85 -17.30 -46.09
C PRO A 33 10.36 -17.77 -44.70
N GLY A 34 9.40 -18.69 -44.68
CA GLY A 34 8.84 -19.23 -43.43
C GLY A 34 7.88 -18.31 -42.66
N ALA A 35 7.85 -17.00 -42.91
CA ALA A 35 6.88 -16.10 -42.30
C ALA A 35 5.44 -16.49 -42.72
N LYS A 36 4.44 -16.30 -41.86
CA LYS A 36 3.03 -16.56 -42.22
C LYS A 36 2.48 -15.47 -43.16
N ARG A 37 2.87 -14.21 -42.95
CA ARG A 37 2.44 -13.01 -43.68
C ARG A 37 3.59 -11.99 -43.83
N PRO A 38 3.49 -10.98 -44.72
CA PRO A 38 4.40 -9.83 -44.73
C PRO A 38 4.41 -9.10 -43.37
N ILE A 39 5.51 -8.40 -43.06
CA ILE A 39 5.60 -7.60 -41.83
C ILE A 39 4.61 -6.44 -41.93
N SER A 40 3.55 -6.49 -41.13
CA SER A 40 2.44 -5.52 -41.16
C SER A 40 2.15 -4.89 -39.80
N SER A 41 2.77 -5.40 -38.74
CA SER A 41 2.60 -4.94 -37.37
C SER A 41 3.91 -5.08 -36.59
N PHE A 42 4.01 -4.38 -35.45
CA PHE A 42 5.14 -4.53 -34.54
C PHE A 42 5.32 -5.99 -34.09
N GLN A 43 4.23 -6.71 -33.82
CA GLN A 43 4.31 -8.10 -33.42
C GLN A 43 4.84 -9.02 -34.54
N ASP A 44 4.47 -8.77 -35.80
CA ASP A 44 5.01 -9.51 -36.95
C ASP A 44 6.51 -9.31 -37.11
N LEU A 45 6.99 -8.09 -36.83
CA LEU A 45 8.42 -7.78 -36.87
C LEU A 45 9.16 -8.58 -35.79
N LEU A 46 8.66 -8.59 -34.55
CA LEU A 46 9.26 -9.35 -33.46
C LEU A 46 9.26 -10.87 -33.75
N ASP A 47 8.16 -11.42 -34.28
CA ASP A 47 8.06 -12.84 -34.67
C ASP A 47 9.03 -13.21 -35.80
N THR A 48 9.31 -12.26 -36.69
CA THR A 48 10.30 -12.43 -37.76
C THR A 48 11.72 -12.40 -37.18
N LEU A 49 12.00 -11.49 -36.25
CA LEU A 49 13.30 -11.37 -35.58
C LEU A 49 13.66 -12.61 -34.77
N ASP A 50 12.68 -13.30 -34.16
CA ASP A 50 12.92 -14.56 -33.44
C ASP A 50 13.48 -15.68 -34.35
N ARG A 51 13.34 -15.53 -35.66
CA ARG A 51 13.80 -16.50 -36.67
C ARG A 51 15.14 -16.12 -37.29
N VAL A 52 15.70 -14.97 -36.94
CA VAL A 52 17.02 -14.54 -37.42
C VAL A 52 18.09 -15.39 -36.76
N THR A 53 18.90 -16.07 -37.58
CA THR A 53 19.98 -16.96 -37.12
C THR A 53 21.37 -16.49 -37.53
N SER A 54 21.47 -15.44 -38.36
CA SER A 54 22.72 -14.74 -38.64
C SER A 54 22.47 -13.27 -39.02
N ILE A 55 23.48 -12.41 -38.89
CA ILE A 55 23.36 -11.01 -39.30
C ILE A 55 23.46 -10.88 -40.82
N SER A 56 24.49 -11.50 -41.40
CA SER A 56 24.73 -11.61 -42.83
C SER A 56 25.66 -12.78 -43.09
N ASP A 57 25.35 -13.59 -44.12
CA ASP A 57 26.21 -14.67 -44.59
C ASP A 57 27.16 -14.21 -45.72
N ASP A 58 27.10 -12.93 -46.11
CA ASP A 58 27.98 -12.35 -47.12
C ASP A 58 29.41 -12.21 -46.53
N PRO A 59 30.42 -12.90 -47.09
CA PRO A 59 31.78 -12.88 -46.55
C PRO A 59 32.45 -11.49 -46.64
N ASP A 60 31.95 -10.59 -47.49
CA ASP A 60 32.48 -9.24 -47.65
C ASP A 60 31.93 -8.28 -46.56
N VAL A 61 30.92 -8.70 -45.79
CA VAL A 61 30.34 -7.91 -44.70
C VAL A 61 31.19 -8.02 -43.44
N THR A 62 31.95 -6.96 -43.15
CA THR A 62 32.78 -6.85 -41.94
C THR A 62 31.96 -6.83 -40.65
N THR A 63 32.60 -7.16 -39.52
CA THR A 63 32.04 -7.00 -38.16
C THR A 63 31.51 -5.58 -37.91
N ALA A 64 32.25 -4.54 -38.31
CA ALA A 64 31.80 -3.15 -38.17
C ALA A 64 30.50 -2.87 -38.96
N THR A 65 30.37 -3.47 -40.14
CA THR A 65 29.15 -3.40 -40.96
C THR A 65 28.00 -4.16 -40.28
N LYS A 66 28.25 -5.35 -39.71
CA LYS A 66 27.25 -6.10 -38.93
C LYS A 66 26.75 -5.28 -37.73
N LYS A 67 27.64 -4.66 -36.95
CA LYS A 67 27.28 -3.73 -35.85
C LYS A 67 26.38 -2.58 -36.35
N THR A 68 26.69 -2.01 -37.51
CA THR A 68 25.87 -0.96 -38.13
C THR A 68 24.45 -1.46 -38.45
N TYR A 69 24.30 -2.67 -38.98
CA TYR A 69 22.97 -3.25 -39.24
C TYR A 69 22.14 -3.44 -37.96
N VAL A 70 22.76 -3.85 -36.85
CA VAL A 70 22.09 -3.98 -35.55
C VAL A 70 21.66 -2.61 -34.99
N LYS A 71 22.50 -1.58 -35.13
CA LYS A 71 22.15 -0.21 -34.76
C LYS A 71 20.97 0.33 -35.57
N GLU A 72 20.97 0.12 -36.88
CA GLU A 72 19.85 0.51 -37.75
C GLU A 72 18.56 -0.25 -37.43
N LEU A 73 18.64 -1.55 -37.11
CA LEU A 73 17.49 -2.31 -36.58
C LEU A 73 16.95 -1.67 -35.30
N THR A 74 17.84 -1.25 -34.39
CA THR A 74 17.44 -0.68 -33.09
C THR A 74 16.70 0.63 -33.28
N LYS A 75 17.17 1.52 -34.16
CA LYS A 75 16.45 2.76 -34.52
C LYS A 75 15.06 2.49 -35.07
N LEU A 76 14.94 1.48 -35.94
CA LEU A 76 13.66 1.04 -36.49
C LEU A 76 12.73 0.55 -35.37
N LEU A 77 13.22 -0.31 -34.48
CA LEU A 77 12.44 -0.84 -33.35
C LEU A 77 12.04 0.24 -32.35
N LEU A 78 12.91 1.22 -32.08
CA LEU A 78 12.59 2.36 -31.22
C LEU A 78 11.44 3.21 -31.77
N ARG A 79 11.38 3.38 -33.10
CA ARG A 79 10.25 4.06 -33.77
C ARG A 79 8.96 3.27 -33.61
N GLU A 80 8.98 1.97 -33.89
CA GLU A 80 7.78 1.13 -33.73
C GLU A 80 7.33 1.03 -32.27
N LEU A 81 8.28 0.97 -31.33
CA LEU A 81 8.02 1.00 -29.90
C LEU A 81 7.36 2.32 -29.49
N GLN A 82 7.83 3.47 -29.98
CA GLN A 82 7.21 4.76 -29.71
C GLN A 82 5.73 4.78 -30.13
N GLU A 83 5.42 4.32 -31.34
CA GLU A 83 4.05 4.24 -31.84
C GLU A 83 3.19 3.25 -31.04
N HIS A 84 3.77 2.12 -30.62
CA HIS A 84 3.11 1.19 -29.71
C HIS A 84 2.80 1.85 -28.35
N LEU A 85 3.77 2.53 -27.74
CA LEU A 85 3.63 3.23 -26.47
C LEU A 85 2.57 4.35 -26.52
N LYS A 86 2.47 5.07 -27.65
CA LYS A 86 1.38 6.04 -27.88
C LYS A 86 0.01 5.37 -27.87
N LYS A 87 -0.13 4.21 -28.54
CA LYS A 87 -1.39 3.46 -28.62
C LYS A 87 -1.80 2.84 -27.28
N THR A 88 -0.83 2.42 -26.46
CA THR A 88 -1.07 1.76 -25.17
C THR A 88 -0.92 2.71 -23.98
N LYS A 89 -0.84 4.03 -24.22
CA LYS A 89 -0.56 5.04 -23.18
C LYS A 89 -1.42 4.89 -21.92
N ALA A 90 -2.71 4.62 -22.08
CA ALA A 90 -3.64 4.43 -20.96
C ALA A 90 -3.26 3.27 -20.02
N ASP A 91 -2.58 2.25 -20.52
CA ASP A 91 -2.25 1.04 -19.76
C ASP A 91 -1.05 1.21 -18.81
N TRP A 92 -0.24 2.25 -19.03
CA TRP A 92 1.05 2.42 -18.35
C TRP A 92 1.36 3.85 -17.92
N HIS A 93 0.86 4.89 -18.61
CA HIS A 93 1.29 6.27 -18.39
C HIS A 93 0.35 7.08 -17.48
N ASP A 94 -0.94 6.74 -17.39
CA ASP A 94 -1.95 7.61 -16.77
C ASP A 94 -1.83 7.75 -15.25
N ASP A 95 -1.15 6.83 -14.56
CA ASP A 95 -0.82 6.95 -13.14
C ASP A 95 0.70 7.01 -12.97
N LYS A 96 1.24 8.10 -12.40
CA LYS A 96 2.69 8.25 -12.14
C LYS A 96 3.26 7.18 -11.21
N PHE A 97 2.40 6.44 -10.51
CA PHE A 97 2.76 5.29 -9.69
C PHE A 97 2.49 3.94 -10.35
N ASN A 98 2.23 3.92 -11.65
CA ASN A 98 2.11 2.68 -12.39
C ASN A 98 3.50 2.01 -12.50
N PRO A 99 3.67 0.77 -12.01
CA PRO A 99 4.94 0.06 -12.06
C PRO A 99 5.45 -0.16 -13.48
N LYS A 100 4.57 -0.16 -14.49
CA LYS A 100 4.94 -0.33 -15.90
C LYS A 100 5.77 0.83 -16.46
N ILE A 101 5.67 2.04 -15.89
CA ILE A 101 6.50 3.18 -16.31
C ILE A 101 7.99 2.85 -16.14
N TYR A 102 8.35 2.16 -15.05
CA TYR A 102 9.73 1.71 -14.83
C TYR A 102 10.15 0.63 -15.81
N ILE A 103 9.25 -0.28 -16.16
CA ILE A 103 9.53 -1.29 -17.18
C ILE A 103 9.89 -0.59 -18.49
N VAL A 104 9.07 0.35 -18.96
CA VAL A 104 9.34 1.12 -20.18
C VAL A 104 10.67 1.86 -20.08
N ALA A 105 10.92 2.59 -18.99
CA ALA A 105 12.19 3.29 -18.80
C ALA A 105 13.40 2.34 -18.86
N LYS A 106 13.33 1.18 -18.19
CA LYS A 106 14.39 0.16 -18.22
C LYS A 106 14.50 -0.58 -19.55
N GLN A 107 13.43 -0.70 -20.34
CA GLN A 107 13.51 -1.20 -21.71
C GLN A 107 14.36 -0.26 -22.56
N LEU A 108 14.11 1.06 -22.47
CA LEU A 108 14.89 2.06 -23.19
C LEU A 108 16.36 2.06 -22.75
N GLU A 109 16.60 1.98 -21.44
CA GLU A 109 17.96 1.89 -20.90
C GLU A 109 18.68 0.59 -21.31
N ALA A 110 17.97 -0.53 -21.38
CA ALA A 110 18.51 -1.79 -21.90
C ALA A 110 18.90 -1.68 -23.38
N LEU A 111 18.07 -1.02 -24.21
CA LEU A 111 18.41 -0.78 -25.62
C LEU A 111 19.64 0.12 -25.77
N ALA A 112 19.76 1.15 -24.92
CA ALA A 112 20.96 1.98 -24.83
C ALA A 112 22.20 1.15 -24.43
N TYR A 113 22.11 0.37 -23.35
CA TYR A 113 23.18 -0.53 -22.92
C TYR A 113 23.62 -1.51 -24.01
N LEU A 114 22.67 -2.02 -24.79
CA LEU A 114 22.96 -2.98 -25.84
C LEU A 114 23.65 -2.35 -27.05
N THR A 115 23.27 -1.13 -27.46
CA THR A 115 23.60 -0.61 -28.79
C THR A 115 24.23 0.78 -28.83
N GLY A 116 24.20 1.52 -27.73
CA GLY A 116 24.67 2.91 -27.68
C GLY A 116 23.76 3.93 -28.35
N GLU A 117 22.54 3.56 -28.80
CA GLU A 117 21.60 4.44 -29.52
C GLU A 117 20.88 5.46 -28.62
N VAL A 118 21.62 6.12 -27.73
CA VAL A 118 21.13 7.06 -26.71
C VAL A 118 20.54 8.32 -27.34
N GLU A 119 21.21 8.90 -28.34
CA GLU A 119 20.72 10.10 -29.03
C GLU A 119 19.36 9.85 -29.68
N TYR A 120 19.16 8.66 -30.27
CA TYR A 120 17.90 8.29 -30.90
C TYR A 120 16.79 8.15 -29.85
N ILE A 121 17.07 7.50 -28.71
CA ILE A 121 16.12 7.41 -27.58
C ILE A 121 15.71 8.82 -27.10
N ARG A 122 16.68 9.71 -26.90
CA ARG A 122 16.43 11.09 -26.48
C ARG A 122 15.59 11.86 -27.50
N LYS A 123 15.92 11.72 -28.79
CA LYS A 123 15.26 12.45 -29.89
C LYS A 123 13.84 11.98 -30.17
N TYR A 124 13.56 10.68 -30.09
CA TYR A 124 12.28 10.13 -30.57
C TYR A 124 11.37 9.65 -29.45
N ILE A 125 11.88 9.24 -28.28
CA ILE A 125 11.02 8.73 -27.20
C ILE A 125 10.92 9.70 -26.03
N LEU A 126 12.01 10.39 -25.70
CA LEU A 126 12.02 11.43 -24.68
C LEU A 126 11.80 12.88 -25.19
N PRO A 127 11.42 13.18 -26.46
CA PRO A 127 11.37 14.56 -26.89
C PRO A 127 10.22 15.32 -26.25
N ILE A 128 10.43 16.63 -26.25
CA ILE A 128 9.45 17.67 -26.00
C ILE A 128 8.64 17.86 -27.30
N GLY A 129 7.38 17.45 -27.30
CA GLY A 129 6.39 17.85 -28.30
C GLY A 129 5.98 19.33 -28.14
N LYS A 130 5.27 19.86 -29.14
CA LYS A 130 4.69 21.20 -29.10
C LYS A 130 3.16 21.11 -29.07
N GLU A 131 2.52 21.74 -28.09
CA GLU A 131 1.08 21.98 -28.10
C GLU A 131 0.70 23.11 -29.08
N PRO A 132 -0.59 23.27 -29.44
CA PRO A 132 -1.07 24.32 -30.37
C PRO A 132 -0.64 25.75 -30.00
N ASP A 133 -0.29 25.99 -28.73
CA ASP A 133 0.19 27.27 -28.20
C ASP A 133 1.72 27.38 -28.12
N ASP A 134 2.47 26.56 -28.88
CA ASP A 134 3.94 26.52 -28.90
C ASP A 134 4.59 26.15 -27.54
N LYS A 135 3.81 25.61 -26.59
CA LYS A 135 4.35 25.10 -25.31
C LYS A 135 5.03 23.76 -25.51
N GLU A 136 6.24 23.69 -25.00
CA GLU A 136 7.07 22.49 -24.87
C GLU A 136 6.43 21.49 -23.89
N VAL A 137 6.02 20.30 -24.38
CA VAL A 137 5.41 19.22 -23.59
C VAL A 137 6.10 17.90 -23.90
N MET A 138 6.79 17.28 -22.94
CA MET A 138 7.35 15.93 -23.12
C MET A 138 6.30 14.95 -23.65
N LEU A 139 6.69 14.07 -24.59
CA LEU A 139 5.78 13.07 -25.14
C LEU A 139 5.30 12.08 -24.05
N PHE A 140 6.22 11.74 -23.12
CA PHE A 140 5.99 10.86 -21.99
C PHE A 140 6.64 11.43 -20.70
N PRO A 141 6.08 12.48 -20.09
CA PRO A 141 6.70 13.19 -18.95
C PRO A 141 6.96 12.28 -17.75
N ASN A 142 6.15 11.24 -17.56
CA ASN A 142 6.30 10.34 -16.42
C ASN A 142 7.55 9.43 -16.49
N LEU A 143 8.28 9.42 -17.62
CA LEU A 143 9.58 8.75 -17.73
C LEU A 143 10.72 9.57 -17.12
N GLU A 144 10.62 10.90 -17.08
CA GLU A 144 11.68 11.81 -16.60
C GLU A 144 12.12 11.54 -15.14
N PRO A 145 11.21 11.28 -14.18
CA PRO A 145 11.60 11.02 -12.80
C PRO A 145 12.41 9.72 -12.61
N ILE A 146 12.40 8.82 -13.61
CA ILE A 146 13.12 7.56 -13.55
C ILE A 146 14.55 7.80 -14.00
N LYS A 147 15.48 7.84 -13.04
CA LYS A 147 16.90 8.00 -13.31
C LYS A 147 17.43 6.83 -14.15
N CYS A 148 17.81 7.13 -15.39
CA CYS A 148 18.53 6.23 -16.30
C CYS A 148 19.91 6.82 -16.59
N ASP A 149 20.95 5.98 -16.60
CA ASP A 149 22.34 6.39 -16.82
C ASP A 149 22.71 6.30 -18.30
N TYR A 150 21.94 7.00 -19.15
CA TYR A 150 22.13 6.92 -20.59
C TYR A 150 23.54 7.33 -21.04
N GLN A 151 24.17 8.28 -20.34
CA GLN A 151 25.49 8.79 -20.69
C GLN A 151 26.57 7.70 -20.62
N LYS A 152 26.47 6.77 -19.66
CA LYS A 152 27.38 5.62 -19.56
C LYS A 152 27.42 4.78 -20.83
N TYR A 153 26.30 4.70 -21.55
CA TYR A 153 26.15 3.83 -22.72
C TYR A 153 26.53 4.50 -24.05
N GLU A 154 26.74 5.82 -24.06
CA GLU A 154 27.31 6.53 -25.21
C GLU A 154 28.76 6.09 -25.47
N GLU A 155 29.52 5.86 -24.39
CA GLU A 155 30.93 5.47 -24.45
C GLU A 155 31.14 3.96 -24.37
N THR A 156 30.30 3.25 -23.61
CA THR A 156 30.47 1.81 -23.35
C THR A 156 29.13 1.06 -23.48
N ASN A 157 28.99 0.25 -24.51
CA ASN A 157 27.82 -0.58 -24.75
C ASN A 157 28.23 -2.01 -25.17
N PHE A 158 27.31 -2.96 -25.04
CA PHE A 158 27.60 -4.38 -25.28
C PHE A 158 28.01 -4.67 -26.74
N LEU A 159 27.35 -4.06 -27.72
CA LEU A 159 27.59 -4.30 -29.15
C LEU A 159 28.96 -3.78 -29.59
N ASP A 160 29.37 -2.61 -29.10
CA ASP A 160 30.65 -1.99 -29.48
C ASP A 160 31.85 -2.50 -28.67
N ASN A 161 31.63 -3.33 -27.64
CA ASN A 161 32.74 -3.96 -26.90
C ASN A 161 33.49 -4.98 -27.78
N ASP A 162 34.78 -4.74 -27.99
CA ASP A 162 35.65 -5.58 -28.83
C ASP A 162 36.30 -6.75 -28.08
N SER A 163 35.99 -6.96 -26.80
CA SER A 163 36.47 -8.14 -26.07
C SER A 163 35.93 -9.43 -26.68
N GLU A 164 36.76 -10.48 -26.68
CA GLU A 164 36.29 -11.82 -27.04
C GLU A 164 35.17 -12.27 -26.08
N LEU A 165 34.24 -13.07 -26.61
CA LEU A 165 33.18 -13.69 -25.82
C LEU A 165 33.71 -14.98 -25.18
N ALA A 166 33.27 -15.27 -23.95
CA ALA A 166 33.48 -16.57 -23.33
C ALA A 166 32.84 -17.70 -24.15
N PHE A 167 31.76 -17.40 -24.87
CA PHE A 167 31.09 -18.29 -25.82
C PHE A 167 31.67 -18.08 -27.22
N SER A 168 32.86 -18.64 -27.48
CA SER A 168 33.65 -18.36 -28.69
C SER A 168 32.96 -18.67 -30.01
N ASN A 169 31.93 -19.52 -30.00
CA ASN A 169 31.18 -19.88 -31.21
C ASN A 169 30.06 -18.88 -31.52
N PHE A 170 29.69 -17.98 -30.60
CA PHE A 170 28.56 -17.07 -30.76
C PHE A 170 28.98 -15.72 -31.34
N GLU A 171 28.09 -15.10 -32.12
CA GLU A 171 28.27 -13.75 -32.64
C GLU A 171 27.65 -12.71 -31.69
N ARG A 172 28.46 -11.73 -31.25
CA ARG A 172 28.02 -10.64 -30.36
C ARG A 172 26.85 -9.85 -30.95
N GLU A 173 26.88 -9.60 -32.25
CA GLU A 173 25.83 -8.90 -32.98
C GLU A 173 24.52 -9.69 -32.96
N LEU A 174 24.57 -11.01 -33.15
CA LEU A 174 23.39 -11.87 -33.09
C LEU A 174 22.84 -11.95 -31.66
N LEU A 175 23.70 -12.11 -30.65
CA LEU A 175 23.29 -12.05 -29.24
C LEU A 175 22.60 -10.72 -28.91
N THR A 176 23.11 -9.61 -29.45
CA THR A 176 22.50 -8.28 -29.29
C THR A 176 21.08 -8.25 -29.85
N VAL A 177 20.86 -8.73 -31.08
CA VAL A 177 19.52 -8.80 -31.69
C VAL A 177 18.58 -9.68 -30.85
N GLN A 178 19.05 -10.84 -30.42
CA GLN A 178 18.25 -11.77 -29.62
C GLN A 178 17.92 -11.19 -28.22
N MET A 179 18.82 -10.43 -27.60
CA MET A 179 18.56 -9.71 -26.35
C MET A 179 17.54 -8.57 -26.54
N ILE A 180 17.68 -7.76 -27.60
CA ILE A 180 16.71 -6.68 -27.93
C ILE A 180 15.30 -7.26 -28.02
N LEU A 181 15.13 -8.38 -28.72
CA LEU A 181 13.83 -9.03 -28.88
C LEU A 181 13.18 -9.37 -27.52
N ARG A 182 13.98 -9.87 -26.57
CA ARG A 182 13.51 -10.29 -25.24
C ARG A 182 13.27 -9.12 -24.30
N VAL A 183 14.00 -8.03 -24.47
CA VAL A 183 13.71 -6.73 -23.82
C VAL A 183 12.37 -6.19 -24.28
N LEU A 184 12.10 -6.21 -25.59
CA LEU A 184 10.86 -5.69 -26.16
C LEU A 184 9.66 -6.58 -25.84
N ASN A 185 9.84 -7.89 -25.83
CA ASN A 185 8.81 -8.84 -25.44
C ASN A 185 9.43 -10.08 -24.75
N PRO A 186 9.38 -10.14 -23.42
CA PRO A 186 9.97 -11.24 -22.64
C PRO A 186 9.46 -12.64 -23.02
N ARG A 187 8.29 -12.77 -23.67
CA ARG A 187 7.76 -14.08 -24.10
C ARG A 187 8.68 -14.86 -25.03
N PHE A 188 9.64 -14.17 -25.68
CA PHE A 188 10.64 -14.81 -26.54
C PHE A 188 11.78 -15.47 -25.75
N ILE A 189 11.82 -15.33 -24.42
CA ILE A 189 12.66 -16.16 -23.57
C ILE A 189 12.02 -17.55 -23.55
N ASN A 190 12.66 -18.50 -24.23
CA ASN A 190 12.08 -19.82 -24.44
C ASN A 190 13.12 -20.92 -24.20
N GLN A 191 12.84 -21.79 -23.22
CA GLN A 191 13.65 -22.97 -22.95
C GLN A 191 13.59 -24.03 -24.06
N ARG A 192 12.59 -23.96 -24.96
CA ARG A 192 12.29 -25.00 -25.96
C ARG A 192 12.16 -26.37 -25.27
N HIS A 193 12.95 -27.35 -25.69
CA HIS A 193 12.98 -28.70 -25.11
C HIS A 193 13.93 -28.85 -23.91
N GLU A 194 14.63 -27.80 -23.50
CA GLU A 194 15.52 -27.85 -22.34
C GLU A 194 14.71 -27.94 -21.03
N GLN A 195 15.17 -28.79 -20.11
CA GLN A 195 14.54 -29.01 -18.81
C GLN A 195 14.95 -27.89 -17.83
N VAL A 196 14.60 -26.63 -18.08
CA VAL A 196 15.04 -25.50 -17.24
C VAL A 196 13.89 -24.57 -16.82
N CYS A 197 12.68 -25.13 -16.66
CA CYS A 197 11.46 -24.35 -16.41
C CYS A 197 11.52 -23.43 -15.19
N GLY A 198 12.14 -23.86 -14.08
CA GLY A 198 12.30 -23.01 -12.91
C GLY A 198 13.22 -21.81 -13.14
N VAL A 199 14.32 -22.00 -13.88
CA VAL A 199 15.23 -20.92 -14.27
C VAL A 199 14.57 -20.02 -15.31
N ASN A 200 13.85 -20.60 -16.27
CA ASN A 200 13.09 -19.87 -17.26
C ASN A 200 12.07 -18.93 -16.60
N ALA A 201 11.26 -19.43 -15.66
CA ALA A 201 10.31 -18.61 -14.91
C ALA A 201 11.01 -17.50 -14.12
N PHE A 202 12.17 -17.78 -13.52
CA PHE A 202 12.97 -16.79 -12.80
C PHE A 202 13.51 -15.68 -13.72
N VAL A 203 14.15 -16.04 -14.82
CA VAL A 203 14.75 -15.11 -15.79
C VAL A 203 13.66 -14.29 -16.47
N HIS A 204 12.53 -14.90 -16.81
CA HIS A 204 11.38 -14.21 -17.36
C HIS A 204 10.84 -13.13 -16.41
N ASN A 205 10.73 -13.46 -15.12
CA ASN A 205 10.34 -12.51 -14.08
C ASN A 205 11.32 -11.34 -13.94
N ILE A 206 12.63 -11.56 -14.16
CA ILE A 206 13.62 -10.46 -14.22
C ILE A 206 13.39 -9.62 -15.47
N ALA A 207 13.25 -10.24 -16.65
CA ALA A 207 13.11 -9.53 -17.92
C ALA A 207 11.84 -8.66 -18.00
N ILE A 208 10.71 -9.12 -17.45
CA ILE A 208 9.49 -8.30 -17.40
C ILE A 208 9.71 -7.02 -16.58
N PHE A 209 10.41 -7.08 -15.45
CA PHE A 209 10.43 -5.97 -14.50
C PHE A 209 11.69 -5.12 -14.51
N ASN A 210 12.82 -5.73 -14.86
CA ASN A 210 14.10 -5.06 -14.97
C ASN A 210 14.84 -5.60 -16.20
N PRO A 211 14.37 -5.26 -17.42
CA PRO A 211 14.99 -5.71 -18.65
C PRO A 211 16.46 -5.29 -18.77
N LEU A 212 16.87 -4.17 -18.15
CA LEU A 212 18.28 -3.79 -18.04
C LEU A 212 19.09 -4.84 -17.27
N GLN A 213 18.64 -5.23 -16.08
CA GLN A 213 19.31 -6.27 -15.29
C GLN A 213 19.36 -7.60 -16.04
N TYR A 214 18.32 -7.95 -16.80
CA TYR A 214 18.34 -9.12 -17.67
C TYR A 214 19.50 -9.03 -18.68
N VAL A 215 19.62 -7.96 -19.46
CA VAL A 215 20.69 -7.84 -20.48
C VAL A 215 22.07 -7.66 -19.88
N GLU A 216 22.19 -7.06 -18.69
CA GLU A 216 23.46 -7.01 -17.95
C GLU A 216 23.88 -8.41 -17.48
N MET A 217 22.93 -9.25 -17.06
CA MET A 217 23.20 -10.65 -16.70
C MET A 217 23.66 -11.47 -17.91
N VAL A 218 22.92 -11.40 -19.02
CA VAL A 218 23.31 -12.11 -20.25
C VAL A 218 24.65 -11.60 -20.76
N GLY A 219 24.84 -10.28 -20.83
CA GLY A 219 26.07 -9.65 -21.32
C GLY A 219 27.29 -10.07 -20.51
N SER A 220 27.20 -10.01 -19.17
CA SER A 220 28.29 -10.45 -18.29
C SER A 220 28.64 -11.92 -18.49
N LEU A 221 27.62 -12.79 -18.58
CA LEU A 221 27.84 -14.21 -18.87
C LEU A 221 28.47 -14.42 -20.25
N ALA A 222 28.00 -13.73 -21.28
CA ALA A 222 28.52 -13.85 -22.63
C ALA A 222 29.98 -13.39 -22.73
N GLU A 223 30.34 -12.30 -22.06
CA GLU A 223 31.67 -11.69 -22.11
C GLU A 223 32.68 -12.44 -21.24
N THR A 224 32.33 -12.74 -19.99
CA THR A 224 33.30 -13.24 -19.00
C THR A 224 32.99 -14.65 -18.50
N GLY A 225 31.85 -15.23 -18.89
CA GLY A 225 31.37 -16.50 -18.35
C GLY A 225 30.91 -16.42 -16.89
N GLU A 226 30.81 -15.21 -16.33
CA GLU A 226 30.54 -15.00 -14.92
C GLU A 226 29.58 -13.82 -14.72
N VAL A 227 28.62 -13.95 -13.81
CA VAL A 227 27.83 -12.81 -13.35
C VAL A 227 27.66 -12.87 -11.85
N ASP A 228 27.85 -11.72 -11.21
CA ASP A 228 27.53 -11.51 -9.81
C ASP A 228 26.27 -10.64 -9.70
N ILE A 229 25.13 -11.27 -9.50
CA ILE A 229 23.82 -10.60 -9.45
C ILE A 229 23.74 -9.64 -8.24
N GLN A 230 24.60 -9.84 -7.23
CA GLN A 230 24.74 -8.89 -6.13
C GLN A 230 25.15 -7.50 -6.63
N LYS A 231 26.14 -7.44 -7.53
CA LYS A 231 26.68 -6.17 -8.06
C LYS A 231 25.65 -5.42 -8.88
N LEU A 232 24.73 -6.15 -9.54
CA LEU A 232 23.66 -5.58 -10.35
C LEU A 232 22.49 -5.05 -9.51
N SER A 233 22.34 -5.51 -8.27
CA SER A 233 21.09 -5.31 -7.52
C SER A 233 21.23 -4.48 -6.23
N PHE A 234 22.44 -3.98 -5.92
CA PHE A 234 22.75 -3.05 -4.82
C PHE A 234 22.29 -3.51 -3.41
N LYS A 235 22.00 -4.81 -3.22
CA LYS A 235 21.67 -5.42 -1.91
C LYS A 235 22.61 -6.56 -1.55
N ARG A 236 22.51 -7.03 -0.29
CA ARG A 236 23.11 -8.28 0.19
C ARG A 236 22.45 -9.49 -0.49
N GLY A 237 22.92 -9.87 -1.67
CA GLY A 237 22.68 -11.15 -2.35
C GLY A 237 24.01 -11.83 -2.67
N SER A 238 24.03 -13.12 -3.01
CA SER A 238 25.27 -13.88 -3.26
C SER A 238 25.21 -14.73 -4.53
N LEU A 239 24.23 -14.49 -5.43
CA LEU A 239 24.03 -15.37 -6.58
C LEU A 239 25.10 -15.04 -7.61
N LYS A 240 26.18 -15.82 -7.54
CA LYS A 240 27.31 -15.78 -8.44
C LYS A 240 27.20 -16.96 -9.37
N VAL A 241 26.95 -16.66 -10.63
CA VAL A 241 26.87 -17.65 -11.69
C VAL A 241 28.22 -17.68 -12.38
N LYS A 242 28.75 -18.88 -12.56
CA LYS A 242 29.93 -19.13 -13.37
C LYS A 242 29.63 -20.30 -14.29
N VAL A 243 29.69 -20.06 -15.60
CA VAL A 243 29.41 -21.09 -16.60
C VAL A 243 30.58 -22.05 -16.73
N THR A 244 30.27 -23.31 -17.01
CA THR A 244 31.27 -24.33 -17.30
C THR A 244 31.65 -24.30 -18.77
N LYS A 245 32.79 -24.94 -19.11
CA LYS A 245 33.22 -25.07 -20.50
C LYS A 245 32.18 -25.79 -21.38
N SER A 246 31.46 -26.77 -20.83
CA SER A 246 30.39 -27.47 -21.56
C SER A 246 29.22 -26.56 -21.95
N ILE A 247 29.01 -25.46 -21.22
CA ILE A 247 28.01 -24.44 -21.58
C ILE A 247 28.55 -23.51 -22.66
N THR A 248 29.82 -23.11 -22.59
CA THR A 248 30.43 -22.17 -23.54
C THR A 248 30.72 -22.78 -24.90
N ASP A 249 30.94 -24.09 -24.97
CA ASP A 249 31.31 -24.80 -26.21
C ASP A 249 30.10 -25.11 -27.13
N LYS A 250 28.87 -24.72 -26.75
CA LYS A 250 27.66 -24.92 -27.57
C LYS A 250 27.86 -24.34 -28.98
N GLN A 251 27.39 -25.07 -29.98
CA GLN A 251 27.30 -24.57 -31.35
C GLN A 251 26.11 -23.60 -31.51
N PRO A 252 26.23 -22.57 -32.35
CA PRO A 252 25.15 -21.62 -32.59
C PRO A 252 23.87 -22.34 -33.00
N ALA A 253 22.73 -21.82 -32.53
CA ALA A 253 21.44 -22.37 -32.90
C ALA A 253 21.29 -22.43 -34.43
N GLY A 254 20.91 -23.60 -34.93
CA GLY A 254 20.67 -23.87 -36.33
C GLY A 254 19.41 -23.20 -36.87
N GLU A 255 18.98 -23.64 -38.06
CA GLU A 255 17.72 -23.19 -38.66
C GLU A 255 16.48 -23.74 -37.94
N ASP A 256 16.65 -24.77 -37.10
CA ASP A 256 15.57 -25.40 -36.37
C ASP A 256 14.99 -24.42 -35.33
N LEU A 257 13.67 -24.25 -35.35
CA LEU A 257 12.95 -23.42 -34.39
C LEU A 257 12.79 -24.11 -33.04
N GLU A 258 13.01 -25.43 -32.98
CA GLU A 258 13.00 -26.22 -31.75
C GLU A 258 14.32 -26.12 -30.98
N GLU A 259 15.38 -25.61 -31.61
CA GLU A 259 16.64 -25.34 -30.92
C GLU A 259 16.55 -24.09 -30.03
N ILE A 260 17.08 -24.21 -28.81
CA ILE A 260 17.21 -23.07 -27.90
C ILE A 260 18.10 -22.00 -28.52
N ARG A 261 17.62 -20.75 -28.48
CA ARG A 261 18.37 -19.60 -28.99
C ARG A 261 19.62 -19.35 -28.16
N ASP A 262 20.66 -18.83 -28.80
CA ASP A 262 21.98 -18.67 -28.17
C ASP A 262 21.91 -17.81 -26.90
N VAL A 263 21.16 -16.72 -26.94
CA VAL A 263 20.93 -15.86 -25.76
C VAL A 263 20.24 -16.60 -24.60
N ASP A 264 19.28 -17.47 -24.91
CA ASP A 264 18.53 -18.23 -23.89
C ASP A 264 19.42 -19.35 -23.32
N HIS A 265 20.27 -19.95 -24.15
CA HIS A 265 21.27 -20.90 -23.67
C HIS A 265 22.28 -20.25 -22.71
N VAL A 266 22.81 -19.07 -23.06
CA VAL A 266 23.75 -18.32 -22.20
C VAL A 266 23.17 -18.15 -20.80
N ILE A 267 21.90 -17.73 -20.70
CA ILE A 267 21.30 -17.37 -19.41
C ILE A 267 20.65 -18.55 -18.69
N LEU A 268 19.84 -19.35 -19.37
CA LEU A 268 19.05 -20.42 -18.73
C LEU A 268 19.95 -21.58 -18.33
N ASN A 269 20.74 -22.10 -19.27
CA ASN A 269 21.67 -23.20 -19.00
C ASN A 269 22.88 -22.70 -18.20
N GLY A 270 23.30 -21.44 -18.38
CA GLY A 270 24.34 -20.82 -17.56
C GLY A 270 24.00 -20.76 -16.06
N ILE A 271 22.82 -20.23 -15.71
CA ILE A 271 22.34 -20.20 -14.31
C ILE A 271 22.14 -21.62 -13.79
N ARG A 272 21.52 -22.51 -14.58
CA ARG A 272 21.26 -23.87 -14.10
C ARG A 272 22.54 -24.63 -13.82
N ALA A 273 23.55 -24.53 -14.70
CA ALA A 273 24.82 -25.21 -14.54
C ALA A 273 25.60 -24.74 -13.30
N SER A 274 25.48 -23.46 -12.90
CA SER A 274 26.16 -22.96 -11.71
C SER A 274 25.47 -23.36 -10.41
N GLU A 275 24.14 -23.49 -10.43
CA GLU A 275 23.33 -23.75 -9.23
C GLU A 275 23.10 -25.24 -8.97
N ASN A 276 23.30 -26.10 -9.97
CA ASN A 276 22.97 -27.50 -9.84
C ASN A 276 24.11 -28.32 -9.19
N ALA A 277 23.88 -28.74 -7.95
CA ALA A 277 24.79 -29.63 -7.24
C ALA A 277 24.56 -31.13 -7.53
N LEU A 278 23.43 -31.51 -8.14
CA LEU A 278 23.03 -32.90 -8.31
C LEU A 278 23.57 -33.54 -9.59
N MET A 279 23.66 -32.77 -10.68
CA MET A 279 24.17 -33.27 -11.95
C MET A 279 24.78 -32.13 -12.77
N SER A 280 25.89 -32.41 -13.46
CA SER A 280 26.51 -31.47 -14.39
C SER A 280 25.77 -31.44 -15.73
N TYR A 281 25.82 -30.30 -16.42
CA TYR A 281 25.22 -30.16 -17.75
C TYR A 281 26.02 -30.97 -18.78
N ASP A 282 25.29 -31.79 -19.55
CA ASP A 282 25.78 -32.53 -20.71
C ASP A 282 24.66 -32.64 -21.76
N GLN A 283 24.89 -32.09 -22.95
CA GLN A 283 23.93 -32.06 -24.05
C GLN A 283 23.60 -33.48 -24.57
N GLU A 284 24.54 -34.42 -24.43
CA GLU A 284 24.41 -35.83 -24.86
C GLU A 284 23.85 -36.75 -23.77
N SER A 285 23.53 -36.20 -22.58
CA SER A 285 22.98 -36.99 -21.48
C SER A 285 21.62 -37.63 -21.79
N SER A 286 21.32 -38.74 -21.11
CA SER A 286 20.01 -39.39 -21.20
C SER A 286 18.89 -38.47 -20.69
N GLU A 287 17.65 -38.71 -21.12
CA GLU A 287 16.49 -37.91 -20.69
C GLU A 287 16.33 -37.83 -19.17
N VAL A 288 16.59 -38.94 -18.46
CA VAL A 288 16.58 -38.95 -16.99
C VAL A 288 17.66 -38.04 -16.42
N GLY A 289 18.84 -38.01 -17.05
CA GLY A 289 19.88 -37.06 -16.70
C GLY A 289 19.42 -35.62 -16.89
N LYS A 290 18.89 -35.27 -18.07
CA LYS A 290 18.38 -33.92 -18.37
C LYS A 290 17.28 -33.49 -17.38
N GLN A 291 16.37 -34.39 -17.03
CA GLN A 291 15.33 -34.14 -16.02
C GLN A 291 15.91 -33.82 -14.64
N LEU A 292 16.87 -34.63 -14.17
CA LEU A 292 17.55 -34.39 -12.90
C LEU A 292 18.39 -33.11 -12.92
N PHE A 293 18.96 -32.77 -14.08
CA PHE A 293 19.62 -31.48 -14.27
C PHE A 293 18.64 -30.31 -14.06
N GLY A 294 17.41 -30.48 -14.50
CA GLY A 294 16.42 -29.42 -14.55
C GLY A 294 15.66 -29.08 -13.27
N VAL A 295 15.68 -29.99 -12.29
CA VAL A 295 14.85 -29.87 -11.10
C VAL A 295 15.17 -28.58 -10.35
N THR A 296 14.17 -27.70 -10.29
CA THR A 296 14.19 -26.50 -9.46
C THR A 296 13.12 -26.65 -8.38
N THR A 297 13.43 -26.26 -7.16
CA THR A 297 12.49 -26.26 -6.04
C THR A 297 12.00 -24.83 -5.76
N SER A 298 10.82 -24.69 -5.15
CA SER A 298 10.33 -23.38 -4.69
C SER A 298 11.28 -22.73 -3.66
N LYS A 299 12.13 -23.51 -2.99
CA LYS A 299 13.15 -22.99 -2.07
C LYS A 299 14.31 -22.34 -2.82
N GLU A 300 14.79 -22.97 -3.90
CA GLU A 300 15.81 -22.39 -4.79
C GLU A 300 15.28 -21.11 -5.44
N LEU A 301 14.08 -21.15 -6.03
CA LEU A 301 13.48 -19.98 -6.66
C LEU A 301 13.33 -18.81 -5.67
N LYS A 302 12.85 -19.08 -4.45
CA LYS A 302 12.78 -18.09 -3.36
C LYS A 302 14.16 -17.53 -3.02
N SER A 303 15.19 -18.38 -3.01
CA SER A 303 16.57 -17.97 -2.76
C SER A 303 17.06 -17.03 -3.86
N TRP A 304 16.87 -17.39 -5.14
CA TRP A 304 17.28 -16.58 -6.28
C TRP A 304 16.57 -15.23 -6.32
N MET A 305 15.26 -15.19 -6.06
CA MET A 305 14.50 -13.93 -5.98
C MET A 305 15.06 -13.03 -4.87
N LYS A 306 15.31 -13.56 -3.67
CA LYS A 306 15.92 -12.77 -2.57
C LYS A 306 17.30 -12.23 -2.95
N GLN A 307 18.12 -13.05 -3.60
CA GLN A 307 19.46 -12.68 -4.03
C GLN A 307 19.46 -11.69 -5.20
N SER A 308 18.34 -11.57 -5.90
CA SER A 308 18.12 -10.64 -7.02
C SER A 308 17.31 -9.41 -6.64
N SER A 309 17.37 -9.04 -5.36
CA SER A 309 16.78 -7.82 -4.78
C SER A 309 15.26 -7.73 -4.73
N PHE A 310 14.54 -8.81 -5.03
CA PHE A 310 13.12 -8.86 -4.70
C PHE A 310 12.90 -8.67 -3.20
N HIS A 311 11.84 -7.97 -2.85
CA HIS A 311 11.43 -7.71 -1.48
C HIS A 311 10.30 -8.68 -1.09
N ASN A 312 10.18 -8.98 0.21
CA ASN A 312 9.08 -9.75 0.78
C ASN A 312 8.82 -11.09 0.07
N VAL A 313 9.91 -11.77 -0.27
CA VAL A 313 9.83 -13.03 -1.01
C VAL A 313 9.29 -14.15 -0.11
N GLN A 314 8.21 -14.78 -0.55
CA GLN A 314 7.51 -15.83 0.19
C GLN A 314 6.98 -16.93 -0.73
N ASN A 315 6.64 -18.07 -0.13
CA ASN A 315 5.98 -19.15 -0.85
C ASN A 315 4.55 -19.21 -0.34
N ILE A 316 3.60 -19.26 -1.25
CA ILE A 316 2.17 -19.30 -0.98
C ILE A 316 1.65 -20.63 -1.50
N PRO A 317 1.18 -21.53 -0.62
CA PRO A 317 0.51 -22.75 -1.02
C PRO A 317 -0.82 -22.38 -1.71
N ILE A 318 -1.02 -22.72 -3.00
CA ILE A 318 -2.23 -22.31 -3.73
C ILE A 318 -3.25 -23.44 -3.72
N HIS A 319 -3.72 -23.83 -2.52
CA HIS A 319 -4.64 -24.96 -2.37
C HIS A 319 -6.11 -24.56 -2.32
N ASP A 320 -6.41 -23.33 -1.89
CA ASP A 320 -7.77 -22.88 -1.63
C ASP A 320 -8.09 -21.55 -2.35
N ARG A 321 -9.36 -21.17 -2.28
CA ARG A 321 -9.93 -19.96 -2.91
C ARG A 321 -9.30 -18.68 -2.36
N ASP A 322 -9.01 -18.64 -1.06
CA ASP A 322 -8.44 -17.46 -0.41
C ASP A 322 -6.97 -17.27 -0.80
N SER A 323 -6.23 -18.35 -1.01
CA SER A 323 -4.86 -18.33 -1.51
C SER A 323 -4.79 -17.85 -2.97
N ILE A 324 -5.81 -18.16 -3.78
CA ILE A 324 -5.94 -17.61 -5.15
C ILE A 324 -6.21 -16.11 -5.11
N LYS A 325 -7.13 -15.66 -4.25
CA LYS A 325 -7.40 -14.22 -4.03
C LYS A 325 -6.15 -13.48 -3.55
N GLN A 326 -5.45 -14.05 -2.57
CA GLN A 326 -4.17 -13.55 -2.06
C GLN A 326 -3.16 -13.37 -3.20
N LEU A 327 -3.03 -14.36 -4.07
CA LEU A 327 -2.12 -14.30 -5.21
C LEU A 327 -2.50 -13.21 -6.21
N GLY A 328 -3.79 -13.08 -6.53
CA GLY A 328 -4.30 -12.01 -7.40
C GLY A 328 -4.02 -10.62 -6.86
N GLN A 329 -4.22 -10.40 -5.55
CA GLN A 329 -3.92 -9.13 -4.88
C GLN A 329 -2.41 -8.81 -4.89
N LEU A 330 -1.55 -9.81 -4.64
CA LEU A 330 -0.10 -9.62 -4.71
C LEU A 330 0.37 -9.25 -6.12
N ILE A 331 -0.20 -9.87 -7.17
CA ILE A 331 0.11 -9.49 -8.57
C ILE A 331 -0.27 -8.03 -8.82
N GLN A 332 -1.45 -7.59 -8.34
CA GLN A 332 -1.90 -6.19 -8.45
C GLN A 332 -0.94 -5.22 -7.73
N ASP A 333 -0.36 -5.65 -6.61
CA ASP A 333 0.66 -4.92 -5.85
C ASP A 333 2.07 -4.92 -6.50
N GLY A 334 2.21 -5.50 -7.70
CA GLY A 334 3.46 -5.56 -8.44
C GLY A 334 4.41 -6.66 -7.96
N TYR A 335 3.88 -7.75 -7.39
CA TYR A 335 4.65 -8.96 -7.14
C TYR A 335 4.77 -9.82 -8.40
N MET A 336 5.92 -10.46 -8.55
CA MET A 336 6.06 -11.60 -9.45
C MET A 336 5.60 -12.87 -8.81
N VAL A 337 5.16 -13.80 -9.67
CA VAL A 337 4.70 -15.12 -9.30
C VAL A 337 5.33 -16.15 -10.21
N GLY A 338 6.23 -16.97 -9.66
CA GLY A 338 6.60 -18.24 -10.26
C GLY A 338 5.82 -19.36 -9.59
N PHE A 339 4.94 -20.02 -10.33
CA PHE A 339 4.10 -21.09 -9.81
C PHE A 339 4.65 -22.45 -10.21
N LEU A 340 4.86 -23.31 -9.21
CA LEU A 340 5.16 -24.72 -9.40
C LEU A 340 3.84 -25.49 -9.43
N GLY A 341 3.36 -25.75 -10.65
CA GLY A 341 2.16 -26.52 -10.93
C GLY A 341 2.48 -27.85 -11.61
N THR A 342 1.47 -28.45 -12.25
CA THR A 342 1.70 -29.59 -13.15
C THR A 342 1.81 -29.13 -14.60
N ALA A 343 2.54 -29.88 -15.44
CA ALA A 343 2.52 -29.64 -16.89
C ALA A 343 1.11 -29.90 -17.47
N THR A 344 0.36 -30.83 -16.89
CA THR A 344 -1.04 -31.08 -17.25
C THR A 344 -1.92 -29.85 -17.04
N LEU A 345 -1.81 -29.15 -15.91
CA LEU A 345 -2.55 -27.90 -15.68
C LEU A 345 -2.15 -26.82 -16.69
N ALA A 346 -0.86 -26.71 -17.01
CA ALA A 346 -0.41 -25.78 -18.04
C ALA A 346 -1.06 -26.09 -19.40
N ASN A 347 -1.12 -27.36 -19.80
CA ASN A 347 -1.81 -27.77 -21.04
C ASN A 347 -3.30 -27.46 -21.02
N ILE A 348 -4.02 -27.72 -19.92
CA ILE A 348 -5.44 -27.36 -19.78
C ILE A 348 -5.65 -25.86 -20.01
N ILE A 349 -4.73 -25.02 -19.56
CA ILE A 349 -4.81 -23.56 -19.72
C ILE A 349 -4.48 -23.13 -21.16
N ILE A 350 -3.55 -23.81 -21.84
CA ILE A 350 -3.14 -23.48 -23.21
C ILE A 350 -4.13 -24.01 -24.26
N THR A 351 -4.60 -25.25 -24.09
CA THR A 351 -5.54 -25.94 -24.98
C THR A 351 -6.80 -26.39 -24.21
N PRO A 352 -7.67 -25.45 -23.81
CA PRO A 352 -8.87 -25.77 -23.01
C PRO A 352 -9.93 -26.60 -23.75
N GLU A 353 -9.77 -26.84 -25.06
CA GLU A 353 -10.71 -27.59 -25.91
C GLU A 353 -10.47 -29.12 -25.92
N ASP A 354 -9.33 -29.59 -25.40
CA ASP A 354 -9.07 -31.02 -25.25
C ASP A 354 -9.91 -31.60 -24.09
N ASP A 355 -10.45 -32.82 -24.26
CA ASP A 355 -11.13 -33.53 -23.18
C ASP A 355 -10.28 -33.49 -21.91
N LEU A 356 -10.88 -33.09 -20.78
CA LEU A 356 -10.17 -32.98 -19.50
C LEU A 356 -9.41 -34.28 -19.24
N PRO A 357 -8.07 -34.25 -19.13
CA PRO A 357 -7.28 -35.45 -18.94
C PRO A 357 -7.75 -36.19 -17.67
N ALA A 358 -7.74 -37.53 -17.72
CA ALA A 358 -8.16 -38.35 -16.59
C ALA A 358 -7.38 -37.98 -15.32
N GLU A 359 -8.05 -38.00 -14.15
CA GLU A 359 -7.43 -37.71 -12.87
C GLU A 359 -6.14 -38.53 -12.68
N GLN A 360 -5.01 -37.83 -12.55
CA GLN A 360 -3.72 -38.46 -12.30
C GLN A 360 -3.63 -38.95 -10.86
N ASN A 361 -2.96 -40.10 -10.65
CA ASN A 361 -2.63 -40.54 -9.29
C ASN A 361 -1.58 -39.61 -8.64
N LYS A 362 -1.53 -39.58 -7.30
CA LYS A 362 -0.66 -38.67 -6.54
C LYS A 362 0.84 -38.77 -6.88
N ILE A 363 1.31 -39.93 -7.33
CA ILE A 363 2.71 -40.15 -7.71
C ILE A 363 2.98 -39.48 -9.06
N SER A 364 2.09 -39.64 -10.03
CA SER A 364 2.18 -39.00 -11.34
C SER A 364 2.10 -37.48 -11.21
N GLN A 365 1.19 -36.97 -10.39
CA GLN A 365 1.08 -35.54 -10.08
C GLN A 365 2.33 -34.95 -9.41
N ALA A 366 3.07 -35.75 -8.63
CA ALA A 366 4.32 -35.31 -8.00
C ALA A 366 5.49 -35.28 -8.99
N MET A 367 5.45 -36.12 -10.02
CA MET A 367 6.47 -36.21 -11.07
C MET A 367 6.19 -35.27 -12.25
N ASP A 368 4.95 -34.80 -12.42
CA ASP A 368 4.51 -33.88 -13.48
C ASP A 368 4.81 -32.40 -13.17
N GLY A 369 5.81 -32.10 -12.34
CA GLY A 369 6.09 -30.74 -11.86
C GLY A 369 6.60 -29.81 -12.97
N HIS A 370 5.98 -28.65 -13.12
CA HIS A 370 6.37 -27.63 -14.11
C HIS A 370 6.23 -26.21 -13.55
N PHE A 371 7.19 -25.35 -13.86
CA PHE A 371 7.12 -23.94 -13.50
C PHE A 371 6.54 -23.11 -14.64
N PHE A 372 5.56 -22.28 -14.31
CA PHE A 372 5.07 -21.24 -15.20
C PHE A 372 4.89 -19.91 -14.46
N VAL A 373 4.97 -18.82 -15.21
CA VAL A 373 4.75 -17.47 -14.68
C VAL A 373 3.25 -17.20 -14.68
N ILE A 374 2.72 -16.69 -13.58
CA ILE A 374 1.32 -16.25 -13.50
C ILE A 374 1.30 -14.74 -13.67
N ASN A 375 0.77 -14.27 -14.79
CA ASN A 375 0.65 -12.85 -15.10
C ASN A 375 -0.63 -12.24 -14.50
N ASN A 376 -1.68 -13.05 -14.36
CA ASN A 376 -2.92 -12.65 -13.69
C ASN A 376 -3.63 -13.90 -13.13
N ILE A 377 -4.30 -13.76 -12.00
CA ILE A 377 -5.20 -14.78 -11.47
C ILE A 377 -6.33 -14.14 -10.68
N GLU A 378 -7.54 -14.60 -10.90
CA GLU A 378 -8.76 -14.12 -10.23
C GLU A 378 -9.66 -15.31 -9.92
N TYR A 379 -10.22 -15.32 -8.72
CA TYR A 379 -11.23 -16.29 -8.33
C TYR A 379 -12.63 -15.67 -8.48
N ASP A 380 -13.42 -16.21 -9.39
CA ASP A 380 -14.81 -15.83 -9.62
C ASP A 380 -15.72 -16.58 -8.64
N GLU A 381 -16.11 -15.91 -7.56
CA GLU A 381 -16.94 -16.50 -6.51
C GLU A 381 -18.32 -16.93 -7.01
N GLN A 382 -18.88 -16.23 -8.00
CA GLN A 382 -20.24 -16.48 -8.48
C GLN A 382 -20.32 -17.79 -9.25
N ASN A 383 -19.28 -18.09 -10.02
CA ASN A 383 -19.23 -19.24 -10.90
C ASN A 383 -18.30 -20.37 -10.41
N ASP A 384 -17.64 -20.20 -9.25
CA ASP A 384 -16.62 -21.11 -8.69
C ASP A 384 -15.52 -21.43 -9.70
N ASN A 385 -15.04 -20.40 -10.40
CA ASN A 385 -14.04 -20.51 -11.47
C ASN A 385 -12.76 -19.77 -11.12
N VAL A 386 -11.64 -20.26 -11.65
CA VAL A 386 -10.34 -19.58 -11.64
C VAL A 386 -10.09 -19.03 -13.03
N LYS A 387 -10.05 -17.71 -13.14
CA LYS A 387 -9.57 -17.02 -14.35
C LYS A 387 -8.07 -16.84 -14.18
N ILE A 388 -7.29 -17.39 -15.09
CA ILE A 388 -5.83 -17.36 -14.98
C ILE A 388 -5.21 -17.03 -16.32
N ARG A 389 -4.19 -16.18 -16.29
CA ARG A 389 -3.30 -15.92 -17.41
C ARG A 389 -1.90 -16.36 -17.03
N ILE A 390 -1.38 -17.34 -17.76
CA ILE A 390 -0.04 -17.88 -17.55
C ILE A 390 0.85 -17.55 -18.74
N LEU A 391 2.15 -17.63 -18.50
CA LEU A 391 3.14 -17.76 -19.55
C LEU A 391 3.99 -19.01 -19.29
N THR A 392 4.11 -19.83 -20.32
CA THR A 392 4.89 -21.06 -20.31
C THR A 392 5.29 -21.43 -21.73
N TRP A 393 6.47 -22.05 -21.93
CA TRP A 393 6.96 -22.49 -23.25
C TRP A 393 6.97 -21.40 -24.34
N GLY A 394 7.09 -20.13 -23.94
CA GLY A 394 7.04 -18.98 -24.84
C GLY A 394 5.62 -18.58 -25.31
N GLU A 395 4.60 -19.25 -24.78
CA GLU A 395 3.18 -19.00 -25.07
C GLU A 395 2.50 -18.36 -23.87
N GLN A 396 1.75 -17.29 -24.14
CA GLN A 396 0.89 -16.66 -23.15
C GLN A 396 -0.55 -17.07 -23.45
N SER A 397 -1.19 -17.68 -22.47
CA SER A 397 -2.56 -18.16 -22.59
C SER A 397 -3.37 -17.73 -21.39
N GLU A 398 -4.67 -17.56 -21.62
CA GLU A 398 -5.64 -17.23 -20.61
C GLU A 398 -6.79 -18.23 -20.69
N ALA A 399 -7.20 -18.74 -19.53
CA ALA A 399 -8.30 -19.67 -19.42
C ALA A 399 -9.18 -19.34 -18.22
N THR A 400 -10.44 -19.73 -18.31
CA THR A 400 -11.35 -19.80 -17.16
C THR A 400 -11.62 -21.27 -16.90
N ILE A 401 -11.16 -21.76 -15.76
CA ILE A 401 -11.27 -23.18 -15.40
C ILE A 401 -12.07 -23.34 -14.11
N PRO A 402 -12.95 -24.35 -14.00
CA PRO A 402 -13.64 -24.63 -12.74
C PRO A 402 -12.65 -24.87 -11.59
N PHE A 403 -12.94 -24.36 -10.40
CA PHE A 403 -12.06 -24.51 -9.23
C PHE A 403 -11.78 -25.99 -8.91
N LYS A 404 -12.76 -26.87 -9.13
CA LYS A 404 -12.57 -28.33 -9.00
C LYS A 404 -11.49 -28.87 -9.95
N VAL A 405 -11.43 -28.36 -11.19
CA VAL A 405 -10.39 -28.74 -12.17
C VAL A 405 -9.03 -28.23 -11.73
N TRP A 406 -8.96 -26.98 -11.24
CA TRP A 406 -7.75 -26.42 -10.63
C TRP A 406 -7.25 -27.30 -9.47
N GLU A 407 -8.14 -27.67 -8.55
CA GLU A 407 -7.81 -28.48 -7.38
C GLU A 407 -7.24 -29.85 -7.76
N ALA A 408 -7.85 -30.50 -8.77
CA ALA A 408 -7.42 -31.80 -9.25
C ALA A 408 -6.06 -31.78 -9.95
N HIS A 409 -5.66 -30.66 -10.58
CA HIS A 409 -4.50 -30.61 -11.48
C HIS A 409 -3.36 -29.69 -11.02
N LYS A 410 -3.53 -28.86 -9.98
CA LYS A 410 -2.45 -27.98 -9.47
C LYS A 410 -1.21 -28.70 -8.91
N GLY A 411 -1.30 -30.01 -8.69
CA GLY A 411 -0.22 -30.84 -8.16
C GLY A 411 -0.15 -30.87 -6.63
N VAL A 412 0.63 -31.82 -6.10
CA VAL A 412 0.74 -32.09 -4.65
C VAL A 412 1.48 -30.97 -3.91
N ILE A 413 2.48 -30.35 -4.56
CA ILE A 413 3.29 -29.26 -3.98
C ILE A 413 2.70 -27.87 -4.31
N GLY A 414 1.76 -27.79 -5.27
CA GLY A 414 1.11 -26.60 -5.82
C GLY A 414 1.37 -25.29 -5.06
N GLY A 415 2.41 -24.58 -5.44
CA GLY A 415 2.93 -23.45 -4.66
C GLY A 415 3.48 -22.33 -5.53
N ALA A 416 3.05 -21.11 -5.22
CA ALA A 416 3.56 -19.89 -5.82
C ALA A 416 4.73 -19.34 -5.03
N THR A 417 5.88 -19.14 -5.66
CA THR A 417 6.94 -18.29 -5.12
C THR A 417 6.68 -16.88 -5.60
N VAL A 418 6.50 -15.96 -4.65
CA VAL A 418 6.20 -14.57 -4.94
C VAL A 418 7.26 -13.63 -4.41
N GLY A 419 7.43 -12.48 -5.04
CA GLY A 419 8.32 -11.43 -4.55
C GLY A 419 8.03 -10.09 -5.21
N GLN A 420 8.11 -9.03 -4.42
CA GLN A 420 7.85 -7.67 -4.87
C GLN A 420 9.09 -7.07 -5.54
N THR A 421 8.89 -6.37 -6.65
CA THR A 421 10.00 -5.71 -7.35
C THR A 421 10.62 -4.60 -6.51
N PRO A 422 11.92 -4.29 -6.72
CA PRO A 422 12.55 -3.13 -6.11
C PRO A 422 11.82 -1.82 -6.39
N TYR A 423 11.28 -1.65 -7.59
CA TYR A 423 10.57 -0.44 -7.99
C TYR A 423 9.20 -0.32 -7.32
N ALA A 424 8.38 -1.38 -7.30
CA ALA A 424 7.10 -1.34 -6.59
C ALA A 424 7.30 -1.02 -5.10
N ALA A 425 8.32 -1.63 -4.48
CA ALA A 425 8.70 -1.30 -3.10
C ALA A 425 9.17 0.16 -2.93
N PHE A 426 9.86 0.73 -3.93
CA PHE A 426 10.25 2.14 -3.94
C PHE A 426 9.04 3.08 -4.09
N LEU A 427 8.15 2.80 -5.05
CA LEU A 427 6.94 3.58 -5.28
C LEU A 427 6.05 3.61 -4.04
N MET A 428 5.89 2.47 -3.37
CA MET A 428 5.14 2.42 -2.12
C MET A 428 5.75 3.32 -1.04
N ARG A 429 7.09 3.29 -0.89
CA ARG A 429 7.79 4.22 0.03
C ARG A 429 7.66 5.68 -0.39
N ALA A 430 7.68 5.97 -1.69
CA ALA A 430 7.53 7.32 -2.22
C ALA A 430 6.11 7.87 -1.95
N LYS A 431 5.06 7.06 -2.17
CA LYS A 431 3.68 7.40 -1.80
C LYS A 431 3.56 7.72 -0.31
N VAL A 432 4.15 6.90 0.56
CA VAL A 432 4.12 7.11 2.02
C VAL A 432 4.83 8.39 2.44
N LYS A 433 5.92 8.77 1.77
CA LYS A 433 6.62 10.04 2.04
C LYS A 433 5.81 11.29 1.67
N GLN A 434 4.82 11.16 0.81
CA GLN A 434 3.91 12.27 0.47
C GLN A 434 2.84 12.49 1.52
N MET A 435 2.64 11.52 2.42
CA MET A 435 1.71 11.65 3.53
C MET A 435 2.32 12.50 4.64
N SER A 436 1.55 13.47 5.12
CA SER A 436 1.90 14.34 6.24
C SER A 436 0.97 14.08 7.43
N THR A 437 1.32 14.60 8.61
CA THR A 437 0.43 14.57 9.78
C THR A 437 -0.86 15.38 9.56
N GLU A 438 -0.85 16.32 8.62
CA GLU A 438 -2.00 17.14 8.23
C GLU A 438 -2.86 16.46 7.16
N SER A 439 -2.42 15.33 6.60
CA SER A 439 -3.17 14.61 5.58
C SER A 439 -4.47 14.09 6.16
N THR A 440 -5.57 14.50 5.53
CA THR A 440 -6.90 14.20 6.01
C THR A 440 -7.50 12.98 5.29
N PHE A 441 -6.86 12.49 4.23
CA PHE A 441 -7.19 11.24 3.53
C PHE A 441 -5.93 10.56 2.98
N CYS A 442 -6.01 9.25 2.72
CA CYS A 442 -4.98 8.50 2.00
C CYS A 442 -5.55 7.18 1.44
N SER A 443 -4.76 6.48 0.62
CA SER A 443 -5.10 5.13 0.20
C SER A 443 -4.80 4.11 1.32
N PRO A 444 -5.54 2.99 1.37
CA PRO A 444 -5.37 1.98 2.42
C PRO A 444 -3.94 1.43 2.56
N GLU A 445 -3.26 1.20 1.43
CA GLU A 445 -1.88 0.70 1.42
C GLU A 445 -0.89 1.74 1.96
N VAL A 446 -1.13 3.02 1.67
CA VAL A 446 -0.33 4.14 2.21
C VAL A 446 -0.55 4.27 3.71
N TYR A 447 -1.80 4.17 4.17
CA TYR A 447 -2.13 4.21 5.60
C TYR A 447 -1.38 3.12 6.38
N CYS A 448 -1.52 1.85 5.96
CA CYS A 448 -0.85 0.73 6.62
C CYS A 448 0.67 0.93 6.74
N MET A 449 1.30 1.40 5.65
CA MET A 449 2.73 1.63 5.62
C MET A 449 3.16 2.87 6.42
N TYR A 450 2.33 3.91 6.47
CA TYR A 450 2.58 5.08 7.29
C TYR A 450 2.52 4.70 8.79
N VAL A 451 1.50 3.94 9.20
CA VAL A 451 1.42 3.39 10.57
C VAL A 451 2.65 2.52 10.86
N LYS A 452 3.06 1.64 9.93
CA LYS A 452 4.25 0.79 10.08
C LYS A 452 5.50 1.60 10.41
N ASN A 453 5.70 2.73 9.73
CA ASN A 453 6.87 3.59 9.93
C ASN A 453 6.88 4.23 11.32
N ILE A 454 5.71 4.61 11.85
CA ILE A 454 5.59 5.23 13.18
C ILE A 454 5.83 4.23 14.29
N ILE A 455 5.25 3.03 14.19
CA ILE A 455 5.30 2.04 15.26
C ILE A 455 6.53 1.11 15.19
N SER A 456 7.38 1.28 14.16
CA SER A 456 8.49 0.37 13.88
C SER A 456 9.45 0.27 15.08
N GLY A 457 9.77 -0.95 15.49
CA GLY A 457 10.68 -1.19 16.62
C GLY A 457 10.07 -0.99 18.01
N ASN A 458 8.80 -0.57 18.12
CA ASN A 458 8.11 -0.49 19.41
C ASN A 458 7.35 -1.79 19.70
N SER A 459 7.74 -2.49 20.77
CA SER A 459 7.13 -3.75 21.20
C SER A 459 5.73 -3.62 21.77
N GLU A 460 5.28 -2.41 22.12
CA GLU A 460 3.91 -2.16 22.60
C GLU A 460 2.86 -2.33 21.49
N TYR A 461 3.27 -2.22 20.22
CA TYR A 461 2.38 -2.28 19.06
C TYR A 461 2.50 -3.58 18.26
N LYS A 462 2.89 -4.69 18.90
CA LYS A 462 3.05 -6.00 18.24
C LYS A 462 1.82 -6.46 17.48
N GLU A 463 0.63 -6.22 18.00
CA GLU A 463 -0.62 -6.62 17.36
C GLU A 463 -0.86 -5.81 16.07
N ILE A 464 -0.60 -4.50 16.09
CA ILE A 464 -0.66 -3.65 14.90
C ILE A 464 0.39 -4.07 13.88
N GLN A 465 1.61 -4.42 14.33
CA GLN A 465 2.66 -4.93 13.44
C GLN A 465 2.23 -6.24 12.77
N HIS A 466 1.58 -7.16 13.49
CA HIS A 466 1.04 -8.40 12.92
C HIS A 466 -0.03 -8.11 11.86
N MET A 467 -0.99 -7.22 12.16
CA MET A 467 -2.03 -6.82 11.21
C MET A 467 -1.45 -6.18 9.94
N ILE A 468 -0.40 -5.37 10.08
CA ILE A 468 0.31 -4.77 8.95
C ILE A 468 1.05 -5.82 8.12
N ASP A 469 1.68 -6.80 8.76
CA ASP A 469 2.36 -7.87 8.06
C ASP A 469 1.36 -8.79 7.33
N ASP A 470 0.17 -9.01 7.88
CA ASP A 470 -0.93 -9.69 7.20
C ASP A 470 -1.46 -8.91 6.01
N ALA A 471 -1.61 -7.58 6.16
CA ALA A 471 -2.00 -6.68 5.07
C ALA A 471 -1.00 -6.78 3.92
N TYR A 472 0.29 -6.70 4.22
CA TYR A 472 1.38 -6.74 3.24
C TYR A 472 1.43 -8.05 2.46
N LYS A 473 1.03 -9.14 3.10
CA LYS A 473 1.02 -10.48 2.51
C LYS A 473 -0.31 -10.84 1.89
N HIS A 474 -1.35 -10.03 2.06
CA HIS A 474 -2.72 -10.39 1.71
C HIS A 474 -3.15 -11.73 2.35
N THR A 475 -2.77 -11.97 3.61
CA THR A 475 -3.05 -13.25 4.29
C THR A 475 -4.55 -13.57 4.22
N ASN A 476 -4.90 -14.76 3.74
CA ASN A 476 -6.29 -15.22 3.53
C ASN A 476 -7.10 -14.32 2.57
N GLY A 477 -6.45 -13.69 1.58
CA GLY A 477 -7.11 -12.87 0.57
C GLY A 477 -7.66 -11.54 1.09
N GLN A 478 -7.18 -11.06 2.25
CA GLN A 478 -7.59 -9.75 2.79
C GLN A 478 -7.04 -8.61 1.93
N THR A 479 -7.92 -7.70 1.54
CA THR A 479 -7.55 -6.49 0.80
C THR A 479 -6.85 -5.47 1.69
N TRP A 480 -6.08 -4.55 1.07
CA TRP A 480 -5.54 -3.38 1.77
C TRP A 480 -6.60 -2.57 2.50
N MET A 481 -7.78 -2.42 1.88
CA MET A 481 -8.91 -1.71 2.48
C MET A 481 -9.33 -2.37 3.79
N GLU A 482 -9.64 -3.67 3.78
CA GLU A 482 -10.06 -4.39 4.98
C GLU A 482 -8.99 -4.35 6.08
N SER A 483 -7.72 -4.50 5.73
CA SER A 483 -6.64 -4.44 6.71
C SER A 483 -6.44 -3.05 7.30
N ALA A 484 -6.41 -2.00 6.47
CA ALA A 484 -6.30 -0.62 6.93
C ALA A 484 -7.46 -0.25 7.85
N GLN A 485 -8.67 -0.67 7.47
CA GLN A 485 -9.88 -0.51 8.28
C GLN A 485 -9.76 -1.20 9.64
N LYS A 486 -9.31 -2.46 9.70
CA LYS A 486 -9.08 -3.20 10.96
C LYS A 486 -8.04 -2.51 11.85
N ILE A 487 -6.93 -2.05 11.26
CA ILE A 487 -5.88 -1.32 11.98
C ILE A 487 -6.44 -0.01 12.56
N GLN A 488 -7.24 0.72 11.79
CA GLN A 488 -7.85 1.97 12.22
C GLN A 488 -8.81 1.76 13.40
N ASP A 489 -9.68 0.75 13.34
CA ASP A 489 -10.59 0.41 14.43
C ASP A 489 -9.84 -0.05 15.68
N TYR A 490 -8.78 -0.83 15.51
CA TYR A 490 -7.96 -1.29 16.62
C TYR A 490 -7.30 -0.11 17.35
N ILE A 491 -6.70 0.82 16.60
CA ILE A 491 -6.10 2.04 17.17
C ILE A 491 -7.16 2.88 17.89
N GLU A 492 -8.36 3.01 17.34
CA GLU A 492 -9.45 3.75 17.99
C GLU A 492 -9.91 3.06 19.29
N GLY A 493 -9.92 1.74 19.33
CA GLY A 493 -10.21 0.97 20.54
C GLY A 493 -9.17 1.12 21.65
N LEU A 494 -7.96 1.63 21.36
CA LEU A 494 -6.93 1.82 22.38
C LEU A 494 -7.22 3.04 23.28
N PRO A 495 -6.88 2.95 24.59
CA PRO A 495 -6.83 4.13 25.47
C PRO A 495 -5.97 5.24 24.85
N LYS A 496 -6.38 6.51 24.99
CA LYS A 496 -5.71 7.65 24.33
C LYS A 496 -4.22 7.72 24.61
N GLU A 497 -3.79 7.33 25.82
CA GLU A 497 -2.40 7.34 26.24
C GLU A 497 -1.55 6.27 25.53
N LYS A 498 -2.20 5.22 25.02
CA LYS A 498 -1.58 4.10 24.30
C LYS A 498 -1.64 4.28 22.78
N ARG A 499 -2.41 5.23 22.25
CA ARG A 499 -2.50 5.46 20.81
C ARG A 499 -1.15 5.97 20.27
N PRO A 500 -0.71 5.50 19.09
CA PRO A 500 0.47 6.07 18.43
C PRO A 500 0.26 7.57 18.17
N LYS A 501 1.07 8.43 18.78
CA LYS A 501 0.86 9.89 18.80
C LYS A 501 0.91 10.56 17.43
N ASP A 502 1.68 9.97 16.50
CA ASP A 502 1.96 10.56 15.19
C ASP A 502 1.09 9.97 14.06
N VAL A 503 0.18 9.04 14.39
CA VAL A 503 -0.76 8.48 13.40
C VAL A 503 -1.93 9.47 13.23
N PRO A 504 -2.17 10.02 12.02
CA PRO A 504 -3.27 10.93 11.75
C PRO A 504 -4.59 10.28 12.10
N HIS A 505 -5.35 10.95 12.95
CA HIS A 505 -6.61 10.44 13.42
C HIS A 505 -7.62 11.56 13.66
N PRO A 506 -8.83 11.51 13.05
CA PRO A 506 -9.32 10.50 12.10
C PRO A 506 -8.93 10.79 10.64
N ILE A 507 -8.54 9.75 9.88
CA ILE A 507 -8.18 9.85 8.45
C ILE A 507 -9.16 9.09 7.55
N SER A 508 -9.52 9.67 6.41
CA SER A 508 -10.38 9.03 5.41
C SER A 508 -9.59 8.06 4.52
N LEU A 509 -10.00 6.79 4.49
CA LEU A 509 -9.43 5.76 3.61
C LEU A 509 -10.19 5.73 2.27
N ILE A 510 -9.47 5.84 1.14
CA ILE A 510 -10.08 5.85 -0.20
C ILE A 510 -9.35 4.85 -1.11
N PRO A 511 -10.04 3.88 -1.74
CA PRO A 511 -9.42 2.76 -2.46
C PRO A 511 -8.71 3.14 -3.77
N SER A 512 -8.81 4.39 -4.21
CA SER A 512 -8.22 4.85 -5.48
C SER A 512 -7.81 6.31 -5.38
N VAL A 513 -6.88 6.61 -4.48
CA VAL A 513 -6.22 7.92 -4.45
C VAL A 513 -5.19 7.96 -5.56
N THR A 514 -5.65 8.14 -6.80
CA THR A 514 -4.74 8.40 -7.91
C THR A 514 -4.21 9.84 -7.80
N PRO A 515 -3.04 10.15 -8.39
CA PRO A 515 -2.53 11.52 -8.45
C PRO A 515 -3.57 12.51 -8.99
N GLU A 516 -4.39 12.10 -9.96
CA GLU A 516 -5.42 12.92 -10.58
C GLU A 516 -6.54 13.23 -9.58
N VAL A 517 -6.91 12.26 -8.74
CA VAL A 517 -7.88 12.48 -7.66
C VAL A 517 -7.28 13.42 -6.60
N ILE A 518 -6.00 13.28 -6.25
CA ILE A 518 -5.31 14.20 -5.34
C ILE A 518 -5.25 15.61 -5.93
N ASP A 519 -4.87 15.74 -7.20
CA ASP A 519 -4.72 17.00 -7.90
C ASP A 519 -6.06 17.69 -8.09
N GLU A 520 -7.12 16.93 -8.35
CA GLU A 520 -8.49 17.42 -8.39
C GLU A 520 -8.95 17.92 -7.00
N PHE A 521 -8.67 17.17 -5.92
CA PHE A 521 -8.93 17.66 -4.57
C PHE A 521 -8.12 18.93 -4.25
N ASN A 522 -6.85 19.00 -4.63
CA ASN A 522 -6.00 20.19 -4.45
C ASN A 522 -6.52 21.38 -5.27
N ARG A 523 -6.99 21.14 -6.50
CA ARG A 523 -7.61 22.16 -7.36
C ARG A 523 -8.89 22.69 -6.74
N ILE A 524 -9.78 21.80 -6.29
CA ILE A 524 -11.01 22.16 -5.58
C ILE A 524 -10.69 22.94 -4.31
N HIS A 525 -9.68 22.52 -3.56
CA HIS A 525 -9.25 23.21 -2.33
C HIS A 525 -8.90 24.68 -2.61
N LYS A 526 -8.19 24.95 -3.71
CA LYS A 526 -7.77 26.29 -4.15
C LYS A 526 -8.87 27.18 -4.73
N MET A 527 -10.06 26.64 -5.05
CA MET A 527 -11.15 27.49 -5.53
C MET A 527 -11.58 28.49 -4.44
N GLU A 528 -12.05 29.68 -4.82
CA GLU A 528 -12.57 30.66 -3.87
C GLU A 528 -14.09 30.58 -3.75
N ASN A 529 -14.77 30.29 -4.86
CA ASN A 529 -16.23 30.21 -4.91
C ASN A 529 -16.75 28.87 -4.34
N ARG A 530 -17.56 28.95 -3.29
CA ARG A 530 -18.14 27.77 -2.61
C ARG A 530 -19.14 27.00 -3.47
N GLY A 531 -19.92 27.69 -4.29
CA GLY A 531 -20.87 27.06 -5.22
C GLY A 531 -20.14 26.22 -6.27
N GLU A 532 -19.04 26.75 -6.82
CA GLU A 532 -18.18 26.03 -7.77
C GLU A 532 -17.52 24.81 -7.12
N LYS A 533 -17.02 24.94 -5.87
CA LYS A 533 -16.49 23.80 -5.10
C LYS A 533 -17.51 22.68 -4.95
N ILE A 534 -18.75 23.04 -4.60
CA ILE A 534 -19.83 22.07 -4.43
C ILE A 534 -20.10 21.32 -5.75
N GLU A 535 -20.19 22.02 -6.87
CA GLU A 535 -20.44 21.37 -8.17
C GLU A 535 -19.25 20.55 -8.65
N ALA A 536 -18.01 20.99 -8.38
CA ALA A 536 -16.82 20.19 -8.67
C ALA A 536 -16.78 18.89 -7.85
N LEU A 537 -17.02 18.95 -6.53
CA LEU A 537 -17.09 17.78 -5.65
C LEU A 537 -18.21 16.81 -6.06
N LYS A 538 -19.38 17.32 -6.49
CA LYS A 538 -20.45 16.47 -7.03
C LYS A 538 -20.05 15.77 -8.33
N LYS A 539 -19.34 16.47 -9.22
CA LYS A 539 -18.86 15.93 -10.51
C LYS A 539 -17.79 14.86 -10.34
N MET A 540 -17.00 14.90 -9.26
CA MET A 540 -16.10 13.80 -8.93
C MET A 540 -16.84 12.45 -8.76
N GLY A 541 -18.17 12.46 -8.60
CA GLY A 541 -19.02 11.37 -9.04
C GLY A 541 -18.98 10.08 -8.20
N VAL A 542 -18.12 10.00 -7.19
CA VAL A 542 -18.05 8.80 -6.35
C VAL A 542 -19.12 8.86 -5.27
N LYS A 543 -20.32 8.35 -5.59
CA LYS A 543 -21.27 7.93 -4.55
C LYS A 543 -20.49 7.01 -3.59
N ASP A 544 -20.58 7.29 -2.29
CA ASP A 544 -19.91 6.55 -1.20
C ASP A 544 -18.41 6.85 -0.98
N ASN A 545 -17.88 7.95 -1.53
CA ASN A 545 -16.57 8.45 -1.08
C ASN A 545 -16.72 9.36 0.15
N ILE A 546 -16.28 8.85 1.31
CA ILE A 546 -16.34 9.55 2.60
C ILE A 546 -15.62 10.91 2.57
N GLU A 547 -14.58 11.06 1.75
CA GLU A 547 -13.83 12.31 1.60
C GLU A 547 -14.65 13.39 0.90
N VAL A 548 -15.31 13.01 -0.19
CA VAL A 548 -16.19 13.92 -0.93
C VAL A 548 -17.36 14.33 -0.04
N GLN A 549 -17.96 13.35 0.66
CA GLN A 549 -19.10 13.58 1.54
C GLN A 549 -18.76 14.52 2.69
N ARG A 550 -17.64 14.33 3.38
CA ARG A 550 -17.27 15.18 4.51
C ARG A 550 -16.99 16.63 4.08
N GLN A 551 -16.35 16.83 2.90
CA GLN A 551 -16.13 18.17 2.34
C GLN A 551 -17.45 18.82 1.92
N LEU A 552 -18.35 18.06 1.25
CA LEU A 552 -19.67 18.53 0.86
C LEU A 552 -20.52 18.93 2.08
N VAL A 553 -20.50 18.14 3.16
CA VAL A 553 -21.22 18.48 4.39
C VAL A 553 -20.78 19.82 4.96
N ALA A 554 -19.46 20.04 5.07
CA ALA A 554 -18.93 21.29 5.59
C ALA A 554 -19.29 22.50 4.71
N LEU A 555 -19.28 22.34 3.38
CA LEU A 555 -19.66 23.39 2.42
C LEU A 555 -21.17 23.64 2.40
N TYR A 556 -22.00 22.59 2.48
CA TYR A 556 -23.44 22.72 2.58
C TYR A 556 -23.85 23.45 3.85
N ALA A 557 -23.18 23.21 4.99
CA ALA A 557 -23.42 23.96 6.21
C ALA A 557 -23.12 25.45 6.03
N GLN A 558 -21.97 25.79 5.45
CA GLN A 558 -21.55 27.17 5.21
C GLN A 558 -22.49 27.93 4.25
N GLU A 559 -23.12 27.23 3.31
CA GLU A 559 -24.06 27.78 2.34
C GLU A 559 -25.53 27.70 2.81
N GLY A 560 -25.79 27.23 4.03
CA GLY A 560 -27.15 27.06 4.55
C GLY A 560 -28.00 26.04 3.80
N ARG A 561 -27.39 25.07 3.10
CA ARG A 561 -28.08 24.02 2.32
C ARG A 561 -28.52 22.85 3.22
N TRP A 562 -29.30 23.15 4.26
CA TRP A 562 -29.71 22.19 5.29
C TRP A 562 -30.43 20.93 4.79
N PRO A 563 -31.33 20.99 3.79
CA PRO A 563 -31.96 19.77 3.25
C PRO A 563 -30.95 18.75 2.71
N LYS A 564 -29.84 19.23 2.12
CA LYS A 564 -28.77 18.38 1.59
C LYS A 564 -27.93 17.73 2.69
N ILE A 565 -27.74 18.42 3.81
CA ILE A 565 -27.10 17.83 4.99
C ILE A 565 -27.96 16.70 5.55
N LYS A 566 -29.27 16.93 5.70
CA LYS A 566 -30.21 15.89 6.19
C LYS A 566 -30.20 14.66 5.29
N GLU A 567 -30.24 14.87 3.96
CA GLU A 567 -30.14 13.80 2.96
C GLU A 567 -28.87 12.98 3.17
N LEU A 568 -27.70 13.62 3.29
CA LEU A 568 -26.42 12.93 3.53
C LEU A 568 -26.38 12.20 4.88
N PHE A 569 -26.98 12.77 5.93
CA PHE A 569 -26.98 12.18 7.27
C PHE A 569 -27.97 11.02 7.44
N THR A 570 -28.83 10.73 6.45
CA THR A 570 -29.69 9.53 6.49
C THR A 570 -28.90 8.22 6.40
N SER A 571 -27.77 8.21 5.69
CA SER A 571 -26.90 7.05 5.52
C SER A 571 -25.76 6.98 6.55
N VAL A 572 -25.45 8.06 7.27
CA VAL A 572 -24.37 8.10 8.27
C VAL A 572 -24.52 7.03 9.37
N PRO A 573 -25.73 6.69 9.88
CA PRO A 573 -25.87 5.62 10.87
C PRO A 573 -25.36 4.26 10.42
N SER A 574 -25.36 3.97 9.11
CA SER A 574 -24.81 2.71 8.55
C SER A 574 -23.30 2.76 8.31
N TYR A 575 -22.64 3.91 8.56
CA TYR A 575 -21.19 4.03 8.42
C TYR A 575 -20.46 3.43 9.62
N ARG A 576 -19.21 3.01 9.38
CA ARG A 576 -18.28 2.63 10.45
C ARG A 576 -18.05 3.80 11.41
N GLU A 577 -17.74 3.50 12.67
CA GLU A 577 -17.64 4.51 13.73
C GLU A 577 -16.75 5.68 13.33
N ILE A 578 -15.56 5.40 12.80
CA ILE A 578 -14.63 6.44 12.37
C ILE A 578 -15.18 7.35 11.27
N ASN A 579 -15.94 6.79 10.33
CA ASN A 579 -16.57 7.56 9.26
C ASN A 579 -17.72 8.41 9.83
N ARG A 580 -18.44 7.92 10.85
CA ARG A 580 -19.43 8.71 11.60
C ARG A 580 -18.77 9.89 12.30
N THR A 581 -17.64 9.65 12.97
CA THR A 581 -16.83 10.70 13.63
C THR A 581 -16.39 11.75 12.62
N ILE A 582 -15.79 11.34 11.50
CA ILE A 582 -15.33 12.25 10.43
C ILE A 582 -16.48 13.14 9.91
N MET A 583 -17.66 12.55 9.67
CA MET A 583 -18.82 13.27 9.18
C MET A 583 -19.37 14.27 10.20
N LYS A 584 -19.45 13.87 11.47
CA LYS A 584 -19.90 14.73 12.58
C LYS A 584 -18.94 15.89 12.82
N GLU A 585 -17.62 15.64 12.87
CA GLU A 585 -16.61 16.69 13.02
C GLU A 585 -16.64 17.69 11.86
N SER A 586 -16.80 17.19 10.63
CA SER A 586 -16.90 18.04 9.44
C SER A 586 -18.18 18.89 9.45
N LEU A 587 -19.30 18.35 9.91
CA LEU A 587 -20.54 19.11 10.11
C LEU A 587 -20.38 20.18 11.19
N GLN A 588 -19.76 19.85 12.32
CA GLN A 588 -19.47 20.82 13.40
C GLN A 588 -18.60 21.97 12.89
N MET A 589 -17.51 21.67 12.17
CA MET A 589 -16.64 22.69 11.57
C MET A 589 -17.41 23.56 10.56
N GLY A 590 -18.23 22.93 9.72
CA GLY A 590 -19.07 23.64 8.76
C GLY A 590 -20.08 24.59 9.43
N CYS A 591 -20.73 24.14 10.51
CA CYS A 591 -21.68 24.95 11.27
C CYS A 591 -21.01 26.11 12.00
N ASN A 592 -19.85 25.88 12.62
CA ASN A 592 -19.06 26.94 13.25
C ASN A 592 -18.71 28.04 12.23
N ARG A 593 -18.32 27.66 11.01
CA ARG A 593 -18.04 28.61 9.93
C ARG A 593 -19.30 29.31 9.42
N ALA A 594 -20.42 28.58 9.30
CA ALA A 594 -21.71 29.15 8.91
C ALA A 594 -22.12 30.31 9.83
N GLU A 595 -22.00 30.11 11.15
CA GLU A 595 -22.28 31.13 12.17
C GLU A 595 -21.40 32.37 12.00
N THR A 596 -20.09 32.20 11.76
CA THR A 596 -19.17 33.33 11.50
C THR A 596 -19.51 34.12 10.24
N THR A 597 -20.25 33.51 9.31
CA THR A 597 -20.68 34.13 8.05
C THR A 597 -22.15 34.60 8.06
N GLY A 598 -22.80 34.59 9.23
CA GLY A 598 -24.18 35.06 9.38
C GLY A 598 -25.26 34.08 8.90
N VAL A 599 -24.91 32.82 8.66
CA VAL A 599 -25.84 31.76 8.27
C VAL A 599 -26.37 31.07 9.53
N SER A 600 -27.68 31.15 9.75
CA SER A 600 -28.33 30.55 10.93
C SER A 600 -28.39 29.03 10.84
N VAL A 601 -27.89 28.33 11.86
CA VAL A 601 -27.91 26.87 11.95
C VAL A 601 -29.23 26.38 12.58
N PRO A 602 -30.02 25.52 11.90
CA PRO A 602 -31.26 24.96 12.44
C PRO A 602 -31.03 24.07 13.67
N GLN A 603 -31.98 24.05 14.62
CA GLN A 603 -31.85 23.26 15.85
C GLN A 603 -31.77 21.74 15.62
N ASP A 604 -32.44 21.24 14.59
CA ASP A 604 -32.36 19.83 14.22
C ASP A 604 -30.98 19.48 13.63
N ILE A 605 -30.34 20.37 12.88
CA ILE A 605 -28.93 20.19 12.47
C ILE A 605 -27.99 20.24 13.68
N ILE A 606 -28.23 21.18 14.60
CA ILE A 606 -27.48 21.25 15.85
C ILE A 606 -27.63 19.94 16.64
N SER A 607 -28.82 19.31 16.64
CA SER A 607 -29.05 18.02 17.29
C SER A 607 -28.26 16.85 16.68
N LEU A 608 -27.95 16.90 15.38
CA LEU A 608 -27.07 15.91 14.71
C LEU A 608 -25.61 15.99 15.16
N ILE A 609 -25.21 17.15 15.70
CA ILE A 609 -23.85 17.41 16.18
C ILE A 609 -23.77 17.26 17.71
N LYS A 610 -24.87 17.56 18.42
CA LYS A 610 -25.04 17.48 19.87
C LYS A 610 -25.21 16.05 20.41
N GLU A 611 -24.40 15.09 19.98
CA GLU A 611 -24.10 13.94 20.86
C GLU A 611 -23.12 14.32 21.99
N ASN A 612 -22.65 15.58 22.01
CA ASN A 612 -22.03 16.23 23.16
C ASN A 612 -22.93 17.36 23.67
N THR A 613 -23.86 17.08 24.57
CA THR A 613 -24.67 18.11 25.22
C THR A 613 -23.76 19.08 25.97
N LEU A 614 -23.87 20.38 25.65
CA LEU A 614 -23.27 21.44 26.45
C LEU A 614 -24.20 21.80 27.63
N LEU A 615 -23.89 21.31 28.82
CA LEU A 615 -24.64 21.52 30.06
C LEU A 615 -24.13 22.77 30.78
N LYS A 616 -24.99 23.61 31.38
CA LYS A 616 -24.49 24.68 32.26
C LYS A 616 -24.03 24.07 33.60
N ALA A 617 -22.81 24.38 34.02
CA ALA A 617 -22.22 23.84 35.24
C ALA A 617 -23.04 24.15 36.49
N GLU A 618 -23.60 25.36 36.59
CA GLU A 618 -24.43 25.78 37.71
C GLU A 618 -25.77 25.02 37.77
N ASP A 619 -26.36 24.77 36.61
CA ASP A 619 -27.61 24.01 36.53
C ASP A 619 -27.38 22.56 36.96
N LEU A 620 -26.27 21.94 36.55
CA LEU A 620 -25.91 20.58 36.98
C LEU A 620 -25.73 20.52 38.50
N VAL A 621 -25.05 21.50 39.12
CA VAL A 621 -24.89 21.55 40.58
C VAL A 621 -26.24 21.70 41.28
N ASN A 622 -27.11 22.57 40.78
CA ASN A 622 -28.44 22.78 41.33
C ASN A 622 -29.29 21.52 41.22
N TYR A 623 -29.23 20.84 40.07
CA TYR A 623 -29.89 19.56 39.83
C TYR A 623 -29.41 18.47 40.78
N LEU A 624 -28.10 18.35 41.01
CA LEU A 624 -27.55 17.40 41.97
C LEU A 624 -28.01 17.70 43.41
N SER A 625 -28.17 18.97 43.76
CA SER A 625 -28.78 19.40 45.02
C SER A 625 -30.24 18.94 45.12
N ASP A 626 -30.99 19.11 44.04
CA ASP A 626 -32.42 18.80 43.97
C ASP A 626 -32.68 17.28 44.05
N ILE A 627 -31.90 16.44 43.35
CA ILE A 627 -32.05 14.97 43.43
C ILE A 627 -31.62 14.39 44.77
N THR A 628 -30.68 15.04 45.49
CA THR A 628 -30.21 14.59 46.81
C THR A 628 -31.04 15.15 47.96
N GLY A 629 -31.86 16.18 47.72
CA GLY A 629 -32.58 16.91 48.76
C GLY A 629 -31.68 17.76 49.67
N LEU A 630 -30.42 18.00 49.26
CA LEU A 630 -29.46 18.79 50.03
C LEU A 630 -29.58 20.29 49.70
N PRO A 631 -29.28 21.20 50.65
CA PRO A 631 -29.49 22.63 50.45
C PRO A 631 -28.53 23.24 49.41
N LYS A 632 -29.08 24.05 48.50
CA LYS A 632 -28.31 24.87 47.56
C LYS A 632 -27.46 25.87 48.33
N GLY A 633 -26.16 25.94 48.02
CA GLY A 633 -25.21 26.77 48.77
C GLY A 633 -24.68 26.13 50.05
N GLY A 634 -24.98 24.85 50.31
CA GLY A 634 -24.39 24.08 51.41
C GLY A 634 -23.05 23.42 51.05
N ALA A 635 -22.42 22.77 52.03
CA ALA A 635 -21.12 22.09 51.91
C ALA A 635 -21.06 21.11 50.71
N PHE A 636 -22.14 20.38 50.44
CA PHE A 636 -22.25 19.50 49.29
C PHE A 636 -22.11 20.25 47.96
N THR A 637 -22.90 21.30 47.74
CA THR A 637 -22.85 22.07 46.49
C THR A 637 -21.51 22.80 46.29
N TYR A 638 -20.86 23.26 47.37
CA TYR A 638 -19.50 23.82 47.30
C TYR A 638 -18.45 22.77 46.95
N GLY A 639 -18.51 21.59 47.58
CA GLY A 639 -17.61 20.49 47.30
C GLY A 639 -17.74 20.00 45.85
N ILE A 640 -18.97 19.84 45.37
CA ILE A 640 -19.25 19.47 43.97
C ILE A 640 -18.76 20.54 42.99
N LYS A 641 -19.00 21.84 43.26
CA LYS A 641 -18.46 22.93 42.45
C LYS A 641 -16.93 22.88 42.36
N GLY A 642 -16.25 22.62 43.48
CA GLY A 642 -14.79 22.50 43.52
C GLY A 642 -14.26 21.33 42.66
N ARG A 643 -14.90 20.15 42.75
CA ARG A 643 -14.52 18.97 41.96
C ARG A 643 -14.81 19.13 40.47
N LEU A 644 -15.91 19.78 40.14
CA LEU A 644 -16.25 20.10 38.76
C LEU A 644 -15.26 21.14 38.19
N LEU A 645 -14.85 22.13 38.98
CA LEU A 645 -13.83 23.12 38.60
C LEU A 645 -12.46 22.48 38.36
N GLU A 646 -12.08 21.48 39.17
CA GLU A 646 -10.87 20.68 38.99
C GLU A 646 -10.87 19.98 37.62
N VAL A 647 -11.96 19.28 37.28
CA VAL A 647 -12.11 18.60 35.99
C VAL A 647 -12.06 19.57 34.82
N VAL A 648 -12.76 20.70 34.93
CA VAL A 648 -12.78 21.74 33.89
C VAL A 648 -11.39 22.33 33.67
N ASN A 649 -10.66 22.62 34.75
CA ASN A 649 -9.32 23.20 34.65
C ASN A 649 -8.29 22.20 34.13
N ILE A 650 -8.42 20.91 34.42
CA ILE A 650 -7.60 19.86 33.81
C ILE A 650 -7.80 19.86 32.29
N ARG A 651 -9.04 19.81 31.81
CA ARG A 651 -9.33 19.88 30.37
C ARG A 651 -8.78 21.16 29.73
N ARG A 652 -8.96 22.32 30.38
CA ARG A 652 -8.47 23.60 29.83
C ARG A 652 -6.95 23.65 29.71
N MET A 653 -6.23 23.09 30.69
CA MET A 653 -4.78 22.94 30.58
C MET A 653 -4.38 22.00 29.44
N GLU A 654 -5.09 20.88 29.24
CA GLU A 654 -4.88 19.97 28.10
C GLU A 654 -5.14 20.68 26.75
N GLU A 655 -6.07 21.63 26.71
CA GLU A 655 -6.41 22.45 25.53
C GLU A 655 -5.50 23.68 25.35
N GLY A 656 -4.48 23.87 26.20
CA GLY A 656 -3.59 25.05 26.15
C GLY A 656 -4.28 26.37 26.52
N LYS A 657 -5.38 26.32 27.28
CA LYS A 657 -6.16 27.48 27.73
C LYS A 657 -5.90 27.78 29.20
N ASP A 658 -6.03 29.05 29.57
CA ASP A 658 -5.91 29.49 30.96
C ASP A 658 -6.96 28.86 31.87
N LYS A 659 -6.60 28.60 33.12
CA LYS A 659 -7.52 28.15 34.17
C LYS A 659 -8.63 29.19 34.40
N VAL A 660 -9.78 28.70 34.83
CA VAL A 660 -10.88 29.53 35.30
C VAL A 660 -10.99 29.42 36.81
N ASP A 661 -11.29 30.54 37.47
CA ASP A 661 -11.45 30.60 38.93
C ASP A 661 -12.90 30.34 39.36
N THR A 662 -13.85 30.39 38.42
CA THR A 662 -15.27 30.22 38.68
C THR A 662 -15.96 29.42 37.57
N LEU A 663 -16.99 28.67 37.95
CA LEU A 663 -17.89 27.97 37.03
C LEU A 663 -19.11 28.81 36.61
N GLN A 664 -19.18 30.08 37.02
CA GLN A 664 -20.29 30.97 36.68
C GLN A 664 -20.39 31.11 35.14
N ASN A 665 -21.56 30.77 34.60
CA ASN A 665 -21.83 30.70 33.15
C ASN A 665 -20.98 29.70 32.34
N PHE A 666 -20.27 28.77 33.00
CA PHE A 666 -19.43 27.80 32.31
C PHE A 666 -20.26 26.66 31.69
N LYS A 667 -19.94 26.28 30.45
CA LYS A 667 -20.57 25.16 29.73
C LYS A 667 -19.69 23.92 29.79
N LEU A 668 -20.27 22.82 30.24
CA LEU A 668 -19.69 21.50 30.35
C LEU A 668 -20.01 20.70 29.09
N ASP A 669 -19.06 19.96 28.55
CA ASP A 669 -19.37 18.90 27.58
C ASP A 669 -19.67 17.57 28.29
N LYS A 670 -20.08 16.55 27.53
CA LYS A 670 -20.32 15.20 28.05
C LYS A 670 -19.07 14.61 28.72
N LYS A 671 -17.89 14.92 28.19
CA LYS A 671 -16.59 14.43 28.71
C LYS A 671 -16.32 15.01 30.11
N ASP A 672 -16.69 16.27 30.36
CA ASP A 672 -16.59 16.91 31.67
C ASP A 672 -17.45 16.17 32.70
N VAL A 673 -18.68 15.76 32.33
CA VAL A 673 -19.56 14.99 33.21
C VAL A 673 -19.00 13.60 33.50
N VAL A 674 -18.49 12.90 32.48
CA VAL A 674 -17.87 11.57 32.64
C VAL A 674 -16.64 11.65 33.54
N ASN A 675 -15.76 12.63 33.30
CA ASN A 675 -14.56 12.85 34.10
C ASN A 675 -14.91 13.22 35.55
N PHE A 676 -15.96 14.04 35.74
CA PHE A 676 -16.48 14.41 37.05
C PHE A 676 -17.02 13.21 37.81
N VAL A 677 -17.89 12.39 37.21
CA VAL A 677 -18.41 11.18 37.86
C VAL A 677 -17.29 10.18 38.12
N SER A 678 -16.33 10.02 37.21
CA SER A 678 -15.16 9.16 37.41
C SER A 678 -14.26 9.62 38.55
N LEU A 679 -14.06 10.94 38.71
CA LEU A 679 -13.36 11.51 39.84
C LEU A 679 -14.07 11.15 41.16
N LEU A 680 -15.39 11.39 41.21
CA LEU A 680 -16.21 11.10 42.39
C LEU A 680 -16.24 9.61 42.73
N ASP A 681 -16.39 8.74 41.73
CA ASP A 681 -16.40 7.28 41.91
C ASP A 681 -15.08 6.77 42.51
N ARG A 682 -13.94 7.33 42.06
CA ARG A 682 -12.62 7.08 42.67
C ARG A 682 -12.53 7.58 44.11
N GLU A 683 -13.16 8.70 44.45
CA GLU A 683 -13.22 9.19 45.82
C GLU A 683 -14.02 8.26 46.73
N ILE A 684 -15.16 7.74 46.25
CA ILE A 684 -15.91 6.71 47.00
C ILE A 684 -15.07 5.46 47.19
N HIS A 685 -14.39 4.98 46.14
CA HIS A 685 -13.54 3.79 46.25
C HIS A 685 -12.41 3.98 47.26
N LYS A 686 -11.78 5.17 47.30
CA LYS A 686 -10.73 5.50 48.29
C LYS A 686 -11.26 5.54 49.72
N SER A 687 -12.45 6.13 49.94
CA SER A 687 -13.05 6.25 51.27
C SER A 687 -13.77 4.97 51.72
N ASN A 688 -14.17 4.10 50.78
CA ASN A 688 -14.84 2.83 51.03
C ASN A 688 -14.34 1.75 50.05
N PRO A 689 -13.32 0.95 50.43
CA PRO A 689 -12.74 -0.09 49.57
C PRO A 689 -13.73 -1.18 49.12
N ALA A 690 -14.89 -1.32 49.79
CA ALA A 690 -15.95 -2.25 49.39
C ALA A 690 -16.81 -1.72 48.22
N HIS A 691 -16.66 -0.44 47.85
CA HIS A 691 -17.29 0.13 46.66
C HIS A 691 -16.56 -0.36 45.41
N LEU A 692 -17.23 -1.18 44.60
CA LEU A 692 -16.71 -1.59 43.29
C LEU A 692 -16.80 -0.40 42.34
N GLY A 693 -15.66 0.14 41.92
CA GLY A 693 -15.60 1.23 40.94
C GLY A 693 -16.33 0.89 39.64
N MET A 694 -16.88 1.90 38.98
CA MET A 694 -17.56 1.74 37.70
C MET A 694 -16.53 1.43 36.61
N ASN A 695 -16.79 0.40 35.80
CA ASN A 695 -16.04 0.17 34.57
C ASN A 695 -16.55 1.08 33.45
N ASN A 696 -15.77 1.25 32.37
CA ASN A 696 -16.10 2.20 31.29
C ASN A 696 -17.54 2.06 30.73
N PRO A 697 -18.08 0.85 30.48
CA PRO A 697 -19.47 0.71 30.03
C PRO A 697 -20.50 1.20 31.05
N LYS A 698 -20.35 0.84 32.33
CA LYS A 698 -21.28 1.27 33.39
C LYS A 698 -21.16 2.75 33.71
N LEU A 699 -19.96 3.30 33.63
CA LEU A 699 -19.71 4.73 33.81
C LEU A 699 -20.40 5.55 32.71
N ASN A 700 -20.28 5.12 31.45
CA ASN A 700 -20.95 5.76 30.33
C ASN A 700 -22.48 5.64 30.46
N GLU A 701 -23.01 4.46 30.78
CA GLU A 701 -24.45 4.26 31.03
C GLU A 701 -24.96 5.16 32.17
N PHE A 702 -24.18 5.31 33.25
CA PHE A 702 -24.46 6.22 34.37
C PHE A 702 -24.51 7.68 33.94
N CYS A 703 -23.51 8.13 33.20
CA CYS A 703 -23.41 9.52 32.75
C CYS A 703 -24.49 9.84 31.71
N ASP A 704 -24.76 8.95 30.76
CA ASP A 704 -25.81 9.11 29.76
C ASP A 704 -27.18 9.28 30.42
N SER A 705 -27.47 8.44 31.41
CA SER A 705 -28.70 8.51 32.19
C SER A 705 -28.76 9.78 33.05
N LEU A 706 -27.66 10.22 33.65
CA LEU A 706 -27.60 11.48 34.42
C LEU A 706 -27.89 12.69 33.53
N ILE A 707 -27.29 12.74 32.34
CA ILE A 707 -27.49 13.81 31.36
C ILE A 707 -28.95 13.80 30.87
N ASP A 708 -29.49 12.62 30.54
CA ASP A 708 -30.88 12.47 30.09
C ASP A 708 -31.90 12.93 31.13
N HIS A 709 -31.69 12.60 32.41
CA HIS A 709 -32.60 13.03 33.49
C HIS A 709 -32.47 14.53 33.79
N PHE A 710 -31.25 15.06 33.71
CA PHE A 710 -30.99 16.48 33.84
C PHE A 710 -31.72 17.28 32.75
N GLU A 711 -31.57 16.87 31.49
CA GLU A 711 -32.20 17.54 30.33
C GLU A 711 -33.72 17.49 30.38
N LYS A 712 -34.28 16.37 30.87
CA LYS A 712 -35.74 16.20 31.06
C LYS A 712 -36.29 16.93 32.28
N GLY A 713 -35.44 17.54 33.11
CA GLY A 713 -35.86 18.24 34.33
C GLY A 713 -36.52 17.32 35.36
N ILE A 714 -36.16 16.03 35.39
CA ILE A 714 -36.77 15.05 36.29
C ILE A 714 -36.20 15.24 37.69
N VAL A 715 -36.98 15.86 38.57
CA VAL A 715 -36.66 16.08 39.97
C VAL A 715 -37.66 15.31 40.84
N GLN A 716 -37.19 14.24 41.48
CA GLN A 716 -37.90 13.57 42.57
C GLN A 716 -36.94 13.46 43.75
N PRO A 717 -37.24 14.05 44.92
CA PRO A 717 -36.40 13.88 46.10
C PRO A 717 -36.38 12.40 46.53
N ILE A 718 -35.21 11.86 46.85
CA ILE A 718 -35.07 10.48 47.36
C ILE A 718 -35.93 10.24 48.61
N SER A 719 -36.21 11.30 49.39
CA SER A 719 -37.10 11.26 50.56
C SER A 719 -38.53 10.81 50.25
N GLU A 720 -39.00 10.94 49.00
CA GLU A 720 -40.37 10.59 48.59
C GLU A 720 -40.48 9.18 47.98
N LEU A 721 -39.37 8.45 47.86
CA LEU A 721 -39.25 7.19 47.14
C LEU A 721 -39.20 5.98 48.10
N HIS A 722 -40.18 5.83 49.00
CA HIS A 722 -40.34 4.63 49.83
C HIS A 722 -41.43 3.70 49.26
N GLY A 723 -41.05 2.51 48.74
CA GLY A 723 -42.03 1.44 48.49
C GLY A 723 -41.83 0.45 47.34
N ALA A 724 -40.75 0.47 46.54
CA ALA A 724 -40.59 -0.47 45.40
C ALA A 724 -39.51 -1.54 45.64
N HIS A 725 -39.85 -2.82 45.43
CA HIS A 725 -38.96 -3.99 45.59
C HIS A 725 -37.78 -4.07 44.58
N LYS A 726 -37.64 -3.11 43.67
CA LYS A 726 -36.47 -2.92 42.79
C LYS A 726 -36.05 -1.46 42.82
N LYS A 727 -34.81 -1.18 43.23
CA LYS A 727 -34.29 0.20 43.20
C LYS A 727 -34.26 0.72 41.76
N SER A 728 -35.00 1.80 41.50
CA SER A 728 -34.96 2.46 40.19
C SER A 728 -33.54 2.99 39.92
N PHE A 729 -33.16 3.12 38.65
CA PHE A 729 -31.86 3.66 38.29
C PHE A 729 -31.62 5.05 38.91
N PHE A 730 -32.68 5.85 38.97
CA PHE A 730 -32.71 7.16 39.60
C PHE A 730 -32.40 7.12 41.12
N GLN A 731 -32.93 6.14 41.86
CA GLN A 731 -32.57 5.94 43.27
C GLN A 731 -31.07 5.62 43.44
N LYS A 732 -30.49 4.81 42.54
CA LYS A 732 -29.05 4.50 42.59
C LYS A 732 -28.18 5.73 42.32
N MET A 733 -28.61 6.59 41.40
CA MET A 733 -27.95 7.87 41.12
C MET A 733 -27.99 8.79 42.33
N GLY A 734 -29.16 8.91 42.97
CA GLY A 734 -29.32 9.64 44.21
C GLY A 734 -28.44 9.12 45.36
N GLU A 735 -28.43 7.79 45.57
CA GLU A 735 -27.57 7.14 46.57
C GLU A 735 -26.08 7.36 46.31
N PHE A 736 -25.66 7.38 45.04
CA PHE A 736 -24.28 7.70 44.66
C PHE A 736 -23.89 9.11 45.14
N PHE A 737 -24.70 10.12 44.83
CA PHE A 737 -24.41 11.50 45.24
C PHE A 737 -24.58 11.74 46.75
N LEU A 738 -25.44 10.99 47.44
CA LEU A 738 -25.51 11.01 48.90
C LEU A 738 -24.25 10.43 49.56
N LYS A 739 -23.66 9.36 48.99
CA LYS A 739 -22.36 8.85 49.46
C LYS A 739 -21.26 9.89 49.28
N ILE A 740 -21.27 10.61 48.15
CA ILE A 740 -20.36 11.74 47.92
C ILE A 740 -20.59 12.85 48.93
N ALA A 741 -21.84 13.18 49.25
CA ALA A 741 -22.16 14.17 50.27
C ALA A 741 -21.59 13.78 51.64
N SER A 742 -21.66 12.50 52.02
CA SER A 742 -21.03 11.98 53.25
C SER A 742 -19.51 12.16 53.24
N ILE A 743 -18.84 11.87 52.12
CA ILE A 743 -17.39 12.04 52.00
C ILE A 743 -17.01 13.53 52.07
N ILE A 744 -17.79 14.40 51.44
CA ILE A 744 -17.60 15.85 51.50
C ILE A 744 -17.83 16.35 52.93
N SER A 745 -18.87 15.88 53.63
CA SER A 745 -19.13 16.26 55.02
C SER A 745 -18.06 15.74 55.98
N ASP A 746 -17.58 14.51 55.81
CA ASP A 746 -16.53 13.93 56.63
C ASP A 746 -15.21 14.67 56.44
N ASN A 747 -14.91 15.14 55.23
CA ASN A 747 -13.76 15.99 54.93
C ASN A 747 -13.90 17.42 55.50
N VAL A 748 -15.12 17.96 55.61
CA VAL A 748 -15.38 19.26 56.26
C VAL A 748 -15.32 19.14 57.79
N ILE A 749 -15.84 18.06 58.36
CA ILE A 749 -15.80 17.78 59.81
C ILE A 749 -14.36 17.45 60.26
N SER A 750 -13.61 16.64 59.50
CA SER A 750 -12.19 16.35 59.79
C SER A 750 -11.26 17.54 59.56
N LYS A 751 -11.56 18.44 58.60
CA LYS A 751 -10.86 19.73 58.49
C LYS A 751 -11.27 20.76 59.55
N ASN A 752 -12.49 20.72 60.10
CA ASN A 752 -12.85 21.58 61.24
C ASN A 752 -12.25 21.11 62.58
N ILE A 753 -11.93 19.82 62.72
CA ILE A 753 -11.14 19.32 63.86
C ILE A 753 -9.65 19.68 63.71
N ASN A 754 -9.10 19.68 62.49
CA ASN A 754 -7.70 20.09 62.25
C ASN A 754 -7.49 21.61 62.10
N SER A 755 -8.51 22.39 61.76
CA SER A 755 -8.42 23.87 61.70
C SER A 755 -8.70 24.54 63.06
N THR A 756 -9.12 23.81 64.10
CA THR A 756 -9.17 24.35 65.46
C THR A 756 -7.81 24.29 66.19
N ILE A 757 -6.76 23.75 65.55
CA ILE A 757 -5.39 23.68 66.11
C ILE A 757 -4.41 24.69 65.48
N ASP A 758 -4.72 25.34 64.34
CA ASP A 758 -3.75 26.23 63.67
C ASP A 758 -4.21 27.69 63.47
N TYR A 759 -5.25 28.15 64.18
CA TYR A 759 -5.56 29.59 64.30
C TYR A 759 -5.03 30.23 65.60
N LYS A 760 -4.58 29.43 66.59
CA LYS A 760 -3.86 29.94 67.78
C LYS A 760 -2.45 30.45 67.46
N SER A 761 -1.82 29.93 66.40
CA SER A 761 -0.50 30.36 65.90
C SER A 761 -0.58 31.63 65.04
N GLN A 762 -1.72 31.88 64.37
CA GLN A 762 -1.90 33.05 63.49
C GLN A 762 -2.51 34.27 64.19
N PHE A 763 -3.13 34.12 65.37
CA PHE A 763 -3.57 35.26 66.21
C PHE A 763 -2.51 35.75 67.22
N ALA A 764 -1.39 35.03 67.40
CA ALA A 764 -0.28 35.45 68.27
C ALA A 764 0.60 36.56 67.66
N ASN A 765 0.48 36.83 66.35
CA ASN A 765 1.23 37.88 65.66
C ASN A 765 0.41 39.16 65.37
N MET A 766 -0.77 39.28 65.97
CA MET A 766 -1.61 40.49 65.88
C MET A 766 -2.18 40.86 67.24
N LYS A 767 -1.30 41.25 68.19
CA LYS A 767 -1.56 42.28 69.21
C LYS A 767 -0.33 42.44 70.11
N GLU A 768 0.50 43.41 69.76
CA GLU A 768 1.13 44.29 70.75
C GLU A 768 1.40 45.65 70.07
N SER A 769 0.34 46.45 70.00
CA SER A 769 0.46 47.88 70.29
C SER A 769 -0.21 48.09 71.64
N SER A 770 0.63 48.22 72.67
CA SER A 770 0.45 49.06 73.86
C SER A 770 -0.95 49.59 74.16
N GLU A 771 -1.57 49.12 75.24
CA GLU A 771 -1.73 49.90 76.49
C GLU A 771 -2.16 49.00 77.67
N GLU A 772 -1.27 48.95 78.67
CA GLU A 772 -1.50 48.97 80.13
C GLU A 772 -2.37 47.91 80.88
N VAL A 773 -1.68 47.17 81.77
CA VAL A 773 -1.92 47.03 83.24
C VAL A 773 -1.77 45.58 83.78
N ILE A 774 -0.59 45.33 84.36
CA ILE A 774 -0.24 44.65 85.64
C ILE A 774 -1.03 43.38 86.09
N VAL A 775 -0.30 42.26 86.30
CA VAL A 775 0.01 41.58 87.61
C VAL A 775 0.27 40.08 87.43
N ASN A 776 1.56 39.72 87.52
CA ASN A 776 2.20 38.61 88.26
C ASN A 776 1.89 37.11 88.06
N ASN A 777 3.04 36.41 88.00
CA ASN A 777 3.41 35.12 88.61
C ASN A 777 2.99 33.83 87.87
N ASP A 778 3.80 32.77 87.82
CA ASP A 778 5.23 32.52 87.97
C ASP A 778 5.40 31.02 87.68
N LEU A 779 6.61 30.61 87.29
CA LEU A 779 7.18 29.26 87.44
C LEU A 779 6.73 28.08 86.53
N ALA A 780 7.74 27.63 85.76
CA ALA A 780 8.33 26.27 85.75
C ALA A 780 7.43 25.05 85.41
N ALA A 781 7.87 23.97 84.77
CA ALA A 781 9.09 23.54 84.10
C ALA A 781 8.79 22.14 83.48
N ASN A 782 9.67 21.72 82.57
CA ASN A 782 10.02 20.32 82.26
C ASN A 782 9.08 19.42 81.43
N ARG A 783 9.61 19.11 80.23
CA ARG A 783 9.91 17.75 79.71
C ARG A 783 8.79 16.71 79.81
N TYR A 784 8.14 16.43 78.68
CA TYR A 784 8.43 15.25 77.84
C TYR A 784 8.00 15.53 76.41
#